data_AF-A0A0F9KVB0-F1
#
_entry.id   AF-A0A0F9KVB0-F1
#
_cell.length_a   1.000
_cell.length_b   1.000
_cell.length_c   1.000
_cell.angle_alpha   90.00
_cell.angle_beta   90.00
_cell.angle_gamma   90.00
#
_symmetry.space_group_name_H-M   'P 1'
#
loop_
_entity.id
_entity.type
_entity.pdbx_description
1 polymer ?
#
loop_
_entity_poly.entity_id
_entity_poly.type
_entity_poly.pdbx_seq_one_letter_code
_entity_poly.pdbx_strand_id
1 'polypeptide(L)'
;RGVTPKESRDIISELTKKHGDDGFDKLRSEAKGVRDYGLRTVLHPLRETGILSKEAFDRITKSGEFYTPFKRAIDNLEEQGFLPRIGGAFQPKSAGIKRIKGSEKKIVDPLETIISETYRVTDLVMRHDVAKSLVGLRALSKEAAEAIVPVKGKVVSVGVTEKGKQIFRPSFFNPETNTMMVFENGVRKFYKVEPELMKALSGMSQAEMGMMMKIISLPARTLRAGATGVPEFIVRNAWRDQFTAYIFSKYGYKPFVDLVPGVFSLIGKNETFFRWQAAGGDQAMFVSLDRAANQLALQDVLAKRIGAPSVRAFRNIIKGTAKSPLFPLQALSSGSEKGTRIGLFRKAKIKGASDIEAMFEARDTTLDFGRMGLFSTVYNRITAFFNANMQGTETAVRKFKVRPFITTTRAISSLTIPTIALYLHNKDNPRYKELPQWRKDIFWNFVPDNDEATIISLPKPFLMGQLFGTSVEHILTWVNENEPEQLSSIPKALLEGSAPGTIPTIALPIIENSVNFSFFRDRPIVSQSVQQLPPEMQSNTYTSETAKAIGKLIKVSPAKIENLSNGYFAGMGQYALEVSDELLKVVGITDPIPPPIPEAADLPVIRAFVAREPRGPGSASVDKFFNILDKAREATAGAKLLVEAGDMEGGVDMLRKNPESLLVKGLNGVARNMAKVRARKDAILESRTISPERKREIVNNLDDLITELAKQALIVVENAAE
;
A
#
# COMPACT_ATOMS: atom_id res chain seq x y z
N ARG A 1 6.57 0.77 43.66
CA ARG A 1 7.06 -0.52 44.22
C ARG A 1 6.14 -1.62 43.69
N GLY A 2 6.53 -2.89 43.71
CA GLY A 2 5.57 -3.97 43.44
C GLY A 2 4.46 -3.98 44.51
N VAL A 3 3.34 -4.62 44.21
CA VAL A 3 2.24 -4.84 45.17
C VAL A 3 2.44 -6.14 45.92
N THR A 4 2.18 -6.13 47.22
CA THR A 4 2.15 -7.32 48.06
C THR A 4 0.94 -8.20 47.71
N PRO A 5 0.95 -9.51 48.03
CA PRO A 5 -0.23 -10.36 47.85
C PRO A 5 -1.47 -9.89 48.61
N LYS A 6 -1.30 -9.13 49.69
CA LYS A 6 -2.41 -8.51 50.42
C LYS A 6 -2.96 -7.32 49.64
N GLU A 7 -2.12 -6.35 49.29
CA GLU A 7 -2.53 -5.19 48.48
C GLU A 7 -3.14 -5.59 47.13
N SER A 8 -2.62 -6.64 46.49
CA SER A 8 -3.19 -7.18 45.25
C SER A 8 -4.62 -7.71 45.45
N ARG A 9 -4.87 -8.43 46.55
CA ARG A 9 -6.22 -8.90 46.91
C ARG A 9 -7.14 -7.76 47.27
N ASP A 10 -6.63 -6.76 47.98
CA ASP A 10 -7.39 -5.56 48.37
C ASP A 10 -7.80 -4.76 47.12
N ILE A 11 -6.87 -4.55 46.17
CA ILE A 11 -7.14 -3.91 44.87
C ILE A 11 -8.18 -4.71 44.07
N ILE A 12 -8.05 -6.04 44.02
CA ILE A 12 -9.05 -6.89 43.34
C ILE A 12 -10.42 -6.71 44.00
N SER A 13 -10.50 -6.73 45.33
CA SER A 13 -11.76 -6.55 46.06
C SER A 13 -12.36 -5.16 45.82
N GLU A 14 -11.54 -4.10 45.82
CA GLU A 14 -11.98 -2.75 45.49
C GLU A 14 -12.48 -2.63 44.06
N LEU A 15 -11.79 -3.23 43.09
CA LEU A 15 -12.20 -3.25 41.69
C LEU A 15 -13.51 -4.03 41.50
N THR A 16 -13.67 -5.18 42.16
CA THR A 16 -14.93 -5.95 42.16
C THR A 16 -16.07 -5.17 42.79
N LYS A 17 -15.84 -4.52 43.95
CA LYS A 17 -16.86 -3.65 44.58
C LYS A 17 -17.25 -2.46 43.71
N LYS A 18 -16.27 -1.85 43.03
CA LYS A 18 -16.47 -0.66 42.20
C LYS A 18 -17.19 -0.96 40.89
N HIS A 19 -16.93 -2.11 40.29
CA HIS A 19 -17.43 -2.45 38.95
C HIS A 19 -18.49 -3.56 38.94
N GLY A 20 -18.81 -4.17 40.08
CA GLY A 20 -19.63 -5.38 40.17
C GLY A 20 -18.93 -6.60 39.56
N ASP A 21 -19.51 -7.79 39.75
CA ASP A 21 -18.94 -9.04 39.23
C ASP A 21 -18.83 -9.03 37.70
N ASP A 22 -19.88 -8.61 37.00
CA ASP A 22 -19.90 -8.50 35.52
C ASP A 22 -18.89 -7.49 34.98
N GLY A 23 -18.71 -6.36 35.67
CA GLY A 23 -17.74 -5.34 35.27
C GLY A 23 -16.30 -5.78 35.54
N PHE A 24 -16.08 -6.51 36.64
CA PHE A 24 -14.79 -7.10 36.96
C PHE A 24 -14.41 -8.22 35.98
N ASP A 25 -15.37 -9.04 35.54
CA ASP A 25 -15.12 -10.06 34.52
C ASP A 25 -14.74 -9.46 33.17
N LYS A 26 -15.32 -8.30 32.80
CA LYS A 26 -14.84 -7.54 31.63
C LYS A 26 -13.38 -7.11 31.81
N LEU A 27 -13.01 -6.51 32.94
CA LEU A 27 -11.62 -6.12 33.23
C LEU A 27 -10.66 -7.33 33.20
N ARG A 28 -11.10 -8.48 33.70
CA ARG A 28 -10.35 -9.74 33.64
C ARG A 28 -10.13 -10.21 32.21
N SER A 29 -11.15 -10.09 31.35
CA SER A 29 -11.04 -10.36 29.91
C SER A 29 -10.03 -9.43 29.23
N GLU A 30 -10.04 -8.13 29.56
CA GLU A 30 -9.08 -7.17 29.01
C GLU A 30 -7.64 -7.46 29.44
N ALA A 31 -7.46 -7.79 30.72
CA ALA A 31 -6.17 -8.20 31.25
C ALA A 31 -5.64 -9.46 30.54
N LYS A 32 -6.52 -10.39 30.14
CA LYS A 32 -6.15 -11.54 29.33
C LYS A 32 -5.60 -11.13 27.96
N GLY A 33 -6.22 -10.15 27.29
CA GLY A 33 -5.74 -9.64 26.00
C GLY A 33 -4.31 -9.07 26.06
N VAL A 34 -3.98 -8.32 27.12
CA VAL A 34 -2.61 -7.81 27.35
C VAL A 34 -1.62 -8.95 27.62
N ARG A 35 -2.03 -9.98 28.37
CA ARG A 35 -1.19 -11.15 28.64
C ARG A 35 -0.93 -11.96 27.37
N ASP A 36 -1.96 -12.16 26.56
CA ASP A 36 -1.86 -12.83 25.26
C ASP A 36 -0.95 -12.06 24.30
N TYR A 37 -0.96 -10.73 24.35
CA TYR A 37 -0.03 -9.89 23.59
C TYR A 37 1.43 -10.17 23.97
N GLY A 38 1.76 -10.22 25.26
CA GLY A 38 3.10 -10.58 25.73
C GLY A 38 3.53 -11.98 25.30
N LEU A 39 2.62 -12.95 25.41
CA LEU A 39 2.86 -14.32 24.96
C LEU A 39 3.18 -14.35 23.45
N ARG A 40 2.36 -13.69 22.61
CA ARG A 40 2.49 -13.68 21.15
C ARG A 40 3.66 -12.87 20.63
N THR A 41 4.01 -11.76 21.28
CA THR A 41 5.01 -10.82 20.75
C THR A 41 6.39 -10.97 21.38
N VAL A 42 6.50 -11.67 22.52
CA VAL A 42 7.77 -11.91 23.20
C VAL A 42 8.10 -13.39 23.24
N LEU A 43 7.28 -14.21 23.89
CA LEU A 43 7.65 -15.61 24.17
C LEU A 43 7.60 -16.50 22.93
N HIS A 44 6.58 -16.37 22.09
CA HIS A 44 6.45 -17.15 20.85
C HIS A 44 7.64 -16.91 19.89
N PRO A 45 8.00 -15.66 19.53
CA PRO A 45 9.15 -15.39 18.66
C PRO A 45 10.45 -15.96 19.21
N LEU A 46 10.70 -15.83 20.52
CA LEU A 46 11.90 -16.38 21.15
C LEU A 46 11.93 -17.91 21.08
N ARG A 47 10.78 -18.58 21.23
CA ARG A 47 10.68 -20.04 21.11
C ARG A 47 10.88 -20.49 19.66
N GLU A 48 10.18 -19.87 18.71
CA GLU A 48 10.17 -20.26 17.30
C GLU A 48 11.57 -20.16 16.67
N THR A 49 12.32 -19.12 17.04
CA THR A 49 13.69 -18.91 16.57
C THR A 49 14.69 -19.86 17.24
N GLY A 50 14.33 -20.43 18.39
CA GLY A 50 15.17 -21.32 19.20
C GLY A 50 16.02 -20.57 20.21
N ILE A 51 15.80 -19.27 20.41
CA ILE A 51 16.40 -18.47 21.49
C ILE A 51 15.94 -18.95 22.88
N LEU A 52 14.67 -19.35 22.98
CA LEU A 52 14.07 -19.95 24.16
C LEU A 52 13.81 -21.43 23.93
N SER A 53 14.24 -22.30 24.85
CA SER A 53 13.96 -23.73 24.74
C SER A 53 12.47 -24.01 24.94
N LYS A 54 11.98 -25.12 24.39
CA LYS A 54 10.59 -25.56 24.56
C LYS A 54 10.26 -25.77 26.05
N GLU A 55 11.19 -26.33 26.81
CA GLU A 55 11.04 -26.59 28.25
C GLU A 55 10.99 -25.28 29.06
N ALA A 56 11.72 -24.24 28.62
CA ALA A 56 11.67 -22.93 29.26
C ALA A 56 10.36 -22.21 28.94
N PHE A 57 9.91 -22.26 27.67
CA PHE A 57 8.61 -21.75 27.26
C PHE A 57 7.46 -22.43 28.00
N ASP A 58 7.49 -23.77 28.07
CA ASP A 58 6.48 -24.57 28.77
C ASP A 58 6.47 -24.28 30.27
N ARG A 59 7.65 -24.10 30.90
CA ARG A 59 7.73 -23.70 32.31
C ARG A 59 7.09 -22.34 32.58
N ILE A 60 7.26 -21.38 31.68
CA ILE A 60 6.68 -20.04 31.82
C ILE A 60 5.16 -20.08 31.57
N THR A 61 4.71 -20.84 30.58
CA THR A 61 3.29 -20.88 30.20
C THR A 61 2.43 -21.79 31.09
N LYS A 62 3.02 -22.85 31.66
CA LYS A 62 2.32 -23.81 32.53
C LYS A 62 2.43 -23.49 34.02
N SER A 63 3.20 -22.46 34.43
CA SER A 63 3.29 -22.05 35.84
C SER A 63 1.98 -21.49 36.41
N GLY A 64 0.98 -21.24 35.56
CA GLY A 64 -0.23 -20.50 35.94
C GLY A 64 0.00 -18.99 36.09
N GLU A 65 1.23 -18.53 35.89
CA GLU A 65 1.61 -17.12 35.92
C GLU A 65 1.70 -16.55 34.51
N PHE A 66 1.33 -15.29 34.34
CA PHE A 66 1.43 -14.59 33.06
C PHE A 66 2.80 -13.93 32.91
N TYR A 67 3.37 -14.01 31.70
CA TYR A 67 4.63 -13.31 31.43
C TYR A 67 4.41 -11.80 31.48
N THR A 68 5.22 -11.12 32.31
CA THR A 68 5.24 -9.67 32.40
C THR A 68 6.67 -9.21 32.65
N PRO A 69 7.23 -8.33 31.81
CA PRO A 69 8.55 -7.79 32.05
C PRO A 69 8.46 -6.73 33.15
N PHE A 70 9.01 -7.02 34.33
CA PHE A 70 9.09 -6.08 35.46
C PHE A 70 10.40 -5.28 35.42
N LYS A 71 10.59 -4.44 34.39
CA LYS A 71 11.79 -3.60 34.28
C LYS A 71 11.83 -2.56 35.39
N ARG A 72 13.03 -2.24 35.85
CA ARG A 72 13.27 -1.25 36.90
C ARG A 72 13.81 0.03 36.29
N ALA A 73 13.55 1.17 36.93
CA ALA A 73 13.93 2.49 36.39
C ALA A 73 15.44 2.65 36.09
N ILE A 74 16.32 1.92 36.80
CA ILE A 74 17.78 1.93 36.58
C ILE A 74 18.18 0.97 35.45
N ASP A 75 17.48 -0.16 35.29
CA ASP A 75 17.70 -1.06 34.14
C ASP A 75 17.36 -0.33 32.83
N ASN A 76 16.37 0.58 32.89
CA ASN A 76 16.06 1.50 31.81
C ASN A 76 17.21 2.47 31.48
N LEU A 77 18.06 2.90 32.41
CA LEU A 77 19.19 3.81 32.11
C LEU A 77 20.39 3.07 31.48
N GLU A 78 20.65 1.82 31.89
CA GLU A 78 21.66 0.97 31.25
C GLU A 78 21.21 0.41 29.89
N GLU A 79 19.90 0.18 29.69
CA GLU A 79 19.30 -0.17 28.39
C GLU A 79 18.94 1.05 27.52
N GLN A 80 18.77 2.26 28.09
CA GLN A 80 18.55 3.53 27.36
C GLN A 80 19.78 3.95 26.56
N GLY A 81 20.93 3.31 26.77
CA GLY A 81 21.94 3.16 25.74
C GLY A 81 21.41 2.28 24.59
N PHE A 82 20.43 2.80 23.83
CA PHE A 82 19.87 2.19 22.61
C PHE A 82 20.90 1.96 21.48
N LEU A 83 22.17 2.20 21.77
CA LEU A 83 23.31 1.97 20.90
C LEU A 83 24.19 0.87 21.51
N PRO A 84 24.16 -0.36 20.96
CA PRO A 84 25.21 -1.33 21.17
C PRO A 84 26.55 -0.65 20.82
N ARG A 85 27.54 -0.76 21.70
CA ARG A 85 28.92 -0.41 21.36
C ARG A 85 29.32 -1.16 20.08
N ILE A 86 30.01 -0.42 19.20
CA ILE A 86 30.59 -0.87 17.93
C ILE A 86 31.29 -2.23 18.18
N GLY A 87 30.68 -3.34 17.72
CA GLY A 87 31.21 -4.70 17.90
C GLY A 87 30.27 -5.74 18.55
N GLY A 88 29.14 -5.34 19.16
CA GLY A 88 28.24 -6.26 19.88
C GLY A 88 27.01 -6.79 19.12
N ALA A 89 26.83 -6.45 17.84
CA ALA A 89 25.57 -6.65 17.11
C ALA A 89 25.09 -8.11 17.05
N PHE A 90 26.01 -9.07 16.85
CA PHE A 90 25.75 -10.51 16.80
C PHE A 90 26.12 -11.25 18.10
N GLN A 91 26.32 -10.52 19.20
CA GLN A 91 26.61 -11.08 20.52
C GLN A 91 25.67 -10.50 21.57
N PRO A 92 24.36 -10.80 21.49
CA PRO A 92 23.42 -10.32 22.49
C PRO A 92 23.80 -10.84 23.88
N LYS A 93 23.87 -9.92 24.86
CA LYS A 93 24.27 -10.24 26.25
C LYS A 93 23.36 -11.32 26.87
N SER A 94 22.07 -11.33 26.52
CA SER A 94 21.10 -12.31 26.98
C SER A 94 19.83 -12.39 26.11
N ALA A 95 19.04 -13.45 26.28
CA ALA A 95 17.69 -13.57 25.72
C ALA A 95 16.69 -12.55 26.34
N GLY A 96 17.08 -11.86 27.43
CA GLY A 96 16.28 -10.88 28.17
C GLY A 96 15.21 -11.48 29.08
N ILE A 97 14.90 -12.77 28.95
CA ILE A 97 14.05 -13.49 29.90
C ILE A 97 14.84 -13.84 31.16
N LYS A 98 14.41 -13.32 32.30
CA LYS A 98 15.03 -13.53 33.61
C LYS A 98 14.03 -14.14 34.58
N ARG A 99 14.52 -14.89 35.57
CA ARG A 99 13.68 -15.39 36.68
C ARG A 99 13.18 -14.19 37.51
N ILE A 100 11.91 -14.23 37.91
CA ILE A 100 11.34 -13.24 38.82
C ILE A 100 12.14 -13.25 40.14
N LYS A 101 12.57 -12.06 40.57
CA LYS A 101 13.28 -11.83 41.84
C LYS A 101 12.73 -10.57 42.51
N GLY A 102 12.42 -10.66 43.80
CA GLY A 102 11.98 -9.52 44.61
C GLY A 102 13.03 -8.39 44.67
N SER A 103 12.56 -7.14 44.80
CA SER A 103 13.39 -5.95 45.00
C SER A 103 12.56 -4.77 45.49
N GLU A 104 13.20 -3.86 46.23
CA GLU A 104 12.61 -2.60 46.70
C GLU A 104 12.63 -1.49 45.63
N LYS A 105 13.32 -1.71 44.50
CA LYS A 105 13.47 -0.73 43.42
C LYS A 105 12.13 -0.46 42.71
N LYS A 106 11.96 0.77 42.22
CA LYS A 106 10.75 1.18 41.47
C LYS A 106 10.67 0.43 40.13
N ILE A 107 9.54 -0.24 39.94
CA ILE A 107 9.16 -0.92 38.69
C ILE A 107 8.56 0.12 37.74
N VAL A 108 8.93 0.05 36.46
CA VAL A 108 8.35 0.84 35.36
C VAL A 108 6.98 0.27 35.02
N ASP A 109 6.08 1.08 34.46
CA ASP A 109 4.74 0.59 34.08
C ASP A 109 4.84 -0.72 33.25
N PRO A 110 4.17 -1.81 33.67
CA PRO A 110 4.20 -3.07 32.95
C PRO A 110 3.73 -2.99 31.48
N LEU A 111 2.80 -2.09 31.15
CA LEU A 111 2.32 -1.86 29.79
C LEU A 111 3.37 -1.14 28.94
N GLU A 112 4.05 -0.14 29.48
CA GLU A 112 5.18 0.49 28.80
C GLU A 112 6.31 -0.52 28.60
N THR A 113 6.55 -1.34 29.63
CA THR A 113 7.62 -2.31 29.61
C THR A 113 7.35 -3.41 28.59
N ILE A 114 6.12 -3.93 28.48
CA ILE A 114 5.79 -4.98 27.52
C ILE A 114 5.95 -4.49 26.07
N ILE A 115 5.58 -3.24 25.79
CA ILE A 115 5.78 -2.61 24.48
C ILE A 115 7.27 -2.45 24.18
N SER A 116 8.05 -1.93 25.13
CA SER A 116 9.51 -1.79 24.95
C SER A 116 10.19 -3.14 24.72
N GLU A 117 9.70 -4.18 25.39
CA GLU A 117 10.24 -5.54 25.30
C GLU A 117 9.92 -6.19 23.96
N THR A 118 8.74 -5.92 23.39
CA THR A 118 8.40 -6.34 22.03
C THR A 118 9.39 -5.81 20.99
N TYR A 119 9.77 -4.54 21.06
CA TYR A 119 10.77 -3.96 20.14
C TYR A 119 12.16 -4.61 20.33
N ARG A 120 12.59 -4.80 21.58
CA ARG A 120 13.87 -5.45 21.92
C ARG A 120 13.94 -6.89 21.42
N VAL A 121 12.87 -7.67 21.61
CA VAL A 121 12.79 -9.07 21.19
C VAL A 121 12.77 -9.18 19.68
N THR A 122 12.06 -8.27 19.00
CA THR A 122 12.02 -8.22 17.54
C THR A 122 13.41 -8.00 16.96
N ASP A 123 14.18 -7.02 17.46
CA ASP A 123 15.56 -6.76 17.04
C ASP A 123 16.48 -7.97 17.33
N LEU A 124 16.37 -8.56 18.52
CA LEU A 124 17.13 -9.76 18.89
C LEU A 124 16.87 -10.94 17.94
N VAL A 125 15.60 -11.21 17.65
CA VAL A 125 15.16 -12.31 16.76
C VAL A 125 15.68 -12.10 15.34
N MET A 126 15.55 -10.90 14.77
CA MET A 126 16.04 -10.62 13.41
C MET A 126 17.54 -10.88 13.26
N ARG A 127 18.33 -10.45 14.25
CA ARG A 127 19.79 -10.66 14.24
C ARG A 127 20.17 -12.13 14.43
N HIS A 128 19.43 -12.84 15.28
CA HIS A 128 19.63 -14.26 15.53
C HIS A 128 19.30 -15.11 14.30
N ASP A 129 18.22 -14.82 13.57
CA ASP A 129 17.87 -15.53 12.34
C ASP A 129 18.92 -15.33 11.25
N VAL A 130 19.41 -14.10 11.05
CA VAL A 130 20.51 -13.83 10.11
C VAL A 130 21.75 -14.65 10.50
N ALA A 131 22.14 -14.63 11.78
CA ALA A 131 23.28 -15.41 12.25
C ALA A 131 23.07 -16.92 12.07
N LYS A 132 21.86 -17.42 12.34
CA LYS A 132 21.49 -18.84 12.20
C LYS A 132 21.49 -19.29 10.74
N SER A 133 20.94 -18.49 9.83
CA SER A 133 20.96 -18.75 8.39
C SER A 133 22.38 -18.81 7.85
N LEU A 134 23.26 -17.88 8.27
CA LEU A 134 24.66 -17.88 7.90
C LEU A 134 25.39 -19.13 8.41
N VAL A 135 25.16 -19.51 9.67
CA VAL A 135 25.68 -20.77 10.22
C VAL A 135 25.15 -21.99 9.45
N GLY A 136 23.92 -21.92 8.94
CA GLY A 136 23.33 -22.95 8.09
C GLY A 136 24.07 -23.16 6.76
N LEU A 137 24.72 -22.13 6.22
CA LEU A 137 25.51 -22.23 4.98
C LEU A 137 26.68 -23.22 5.10
N ARG A 138 27.16 -23.48 6.32
CA ARG A 138 28.18 -24.51 6.60
C ARG A 138 27.79 -25.90 6.11
N ALA A 139 26.50 -26.19 5.97
CA ALA A 139 26.01 -27.47 5.47
C ALA A 139 26.00 -27.57 3.94
N LEU A 140 26.20 -26.45 3.22
CA LEU A 140 26.03 -26.36 1.77
C LEU A 140 27.35 -26.49 0.99
N SER A 141 28.50 -26.15 1.60
CA SER A 141 29.81 -26.31 0.96
C SER A 141 30.94 -26.45 1.98
N LYS A 142 32.08 -27.02 1.55
CA LYS A 142 33.27 -27.16 2.40
C LYS A 142 33.89 -25.80 2.71
N GLU A 143 33.91 -24.91 1.72
CA GLU A 143 34.41 -23.54 1.81
C GLU A 143 33.61 -22.73 2.85
N ALA A 144 32.28 -22.88 2.87
CA ALA A 144 31.42 -22.24 3.88
C ALA A 144 31.63 -22.83 5.29
N ALA A 145 31.93 -24.13 5.39
CA ALA A 145 32.25 -24.78 6.65
C ALA A 145 33.61 -24.34 7.22
N GLU A 146 34.57 -24.02 6.35
CA GLU A 146 35.89 -23.49 6.69
C GLU A 146 35.85 -22.00 7.06
N ALA A 147 35.02 -21.20 6.38
CA ALA A 147 34.85 -19.78 6.66
C ALA A 147 34.05 -19.47 7.95
N ILE A 148 33.26 -20.43 8.44
CA ILE A 148 32.42 -20.29 9.64
C ILE A 148 32.72 -21.44 10.60
N VAL A 149 33.59 -21.20 11.58
CA VAL A 149 34.14 -22.25 12.46
C VAL A 149 33.44 -22.22 13.83
N PRO A 150 32.92 -23.36 14.34
CA PRO A 150 32.33 -23.41 15.67
C PRO A 150 33.39 -23.22 16.75
N VAL A 151 33.11 -22.36 17.72
CA VAL A 151 34.02 -22.05 18.84
C VAL A 151 33.34 -22.40 20.16
N LYS A 152 34.10 -22.98 21.09
CA LYS A 152 33.63 -23.21 22.46
C LYS A 152 33.62 -21.89 23.24
N GLY A 153 32.50 -21.57 23.88
CA GLY A 153 32.43 -20.40 24.75
C GLY A 153 33.41 -20.52 25.92
N LYS A 154 34.19 -19.47 26.20
CA LYS A 154 35.08 -19.45 27.38
C LYS A 154 34.27 -19.61 28.66
N VAL A 155 34.81 -20.31 29.64
CA VAL A 155 34.18 -20.50 30.95
C VAL A 155 34.78 -19.49 31.93
N VAL A 156 33.94 -18.75 32.66
CA VAL A 156 34.36 -17.75 33.65
C VAL A 156 34.02 -18.23 35.06
N SER A 157 34.92 -17.98 36.01
CA SER A 157 34.65 -18.23 37.42
C SER A 157 33.62 -17.23 37.94
N VAL A 158 32.64 -17.71 38.71
CA VAL A 158 31.52 -16.91 39.24
C VAL A 158 31.42 -16.88 40.74
N GLY A 159 32.33 -17.57 41.41
CA GLY A 159 32.39 -17.61 42.86
C GLY A 159 33.19 -18.81 43.32
N VAL A 160 33.34 -18.91 44.63
CA VAL A 160 33.97 -20.04 45.30
C VAL A 160 32.93 -20.64 46.24
N THR A 161 32.75 -21.96 46.20
CA THR A 161 31.95 -22.68 47.20
C THR A 161 32.55 -22.50 48.60
N GLU A 162 31.75 -22.71 49.65
CA GLU A 162 32.24 -22.69 51.05
C GLU A 162 33.42 -23.65 51.30
N LYS A 163 33.60 -24.67 50.44
CA LYS A 163 34.72 -25.63 50.46
C LYS A 163 35.89 -25.26 49.54
N GLY A 164 36.01 -24.00 49.10
CA GLY A 164 37.16 -23.53 48.33
C GLY A 164 37.19 -23.91 46.85
N LYS A 165 36.19 -24.63 46.31
CA LYS A 165 36.14 -24.96 44.87
C LYS A 165 35.53 -23.82 44.06
N GLN A 166 36.22 -23.41 42.99
CA GLN A 166 35.73 -22.40 42.04
C GLN A 166 34.52 -22.94 41.27
N ILE A 167 33.45 -22.15 41.24
CA ILE A 167 32.26 -22.41 40.43
C ILE A 167 32.47 -21.71 39.09
N PHE A 168 32.36 -22.48 38.02
CA PHE A 168 32.54 -22.00 36.65
C PHE A 168 31.19 -21.93 35.94
N ARG A 169 30.95 -20.86 35.16
CA ARG A 169 29.82 -20.78 34.21
C ARG A 169 30.32 -20.43 32.80
N PRO A 170 29.66 -20.89 31.74
CA PRO A 170 29.93 -20.37 30.39
C PRO A 170 29.82 -18.84 30.37
N SER A 171 30.83 -18.17 29.83
CA SER A 171 30.86 -16.72 29.69
C SER A 171 29.71 -16.25 28.82
N PHE A 172 29.08 -15.13 29.23
CA PHE A 172 28.07 -14.46 28.43
C PHE A 172 28.65 -13.76 27.19
N PHE A 173 29.99 -13.65 27.13
CA PHE A 173 30.76 -13.00 26.08
C PHE A 173 31.89 -13.90 25.61
N ASN A 174 32.12 -13.98 24.31
CA ASN A 174 33.39 -14.46 23.79
C ASN A 174 34.26 -13.24 23.44
N PRO A 175 35.39 -12.99 24.14
CA PRO A 175 36.27 -11.86 23.83
C PRO A 175 37.03 -12.03 22.49
N GLU A 176 36.86 -13.16 21.79
CA GLU A 176 37.42 -13.35 20.46
C GLU A 176 36.71 -12.48 19.42
N THR A 177 37.49 -11.66 18.72
CA THR A 177 37.03 -10.81 17.60
C THR A 177 36.39 -11.65 16.51
N ASN A 178 35.34 -11.13 15.88
CA ASN A 178 34.63 -11.75 14.74
C ASN A 178 33.90 -13.07 15.06
N THR A 179 33.24 -13.14 16.22
CA THR A 179 32.39 -14.28 16.58
C THR A 179 30.90 -13.90 16.61
N MET A 180 30.07 -14.73 15.96
CA MET A 180 28.60 -14.67 16.01
C MET A 180 28.07 -15.62 17.08
N MET A 181 27.01 -15.21 17.79
CA MET A 181 26.29 -16.06 18.73
C MET A 181 24.96 -16.52 18.13
N VAL A 182 24.73 -17.84 18.13
CA VAL A 182 23.46 -18.44 17.74
C VAL A 182 22.92 -19.26 18.90
N PHE A 183 21.64 -19.11 19.20
CA PHE A 183 20.92 -20.04 20.06
C PHE A 183 20.40 -21.24 19.27
N GLU A 184 20.63 -22.43 19.79
CA GLU A 184 20.01 -23.68 19.35
C GLU A 184 19.28 -24.30 20.55
N ASN A 185 17.95 -24.35 20.49
CA ASN A 185 17.09 -24.87 21.56
C ASN A 185 17.40 -24.26 22.95
N GLY A 186 17.63 -22.94 22.99
CA GLY A 186 17.97 -22.21 24.22
C GLY A 186 19.43 -22.34 24.67
N VAL A 187 20.25 -23.15 24.00
CA VAL A 187 21.68 -23.29 24.26
C VAL A 187 22.47 -22.37 23.34
N ARG A 188 23.43 -21.62 23.90
CA ARG A 188 24.28 -20.71 23.13
C ARG A 188 25.41 -21.46 22.45
N LYS A 189 25.59 -21.22 21.16
CA LYS A 189 26.74 -21.65 20.37
C LYS A 189 27.41 -20.43 19.74
N PHE A 190 28.72 -20.50 19.61
CA PHE A 190 29.52 -19.42 19.04
C PHE A 190 30.17 -19.91 17.75
N TYR A 191 30.25 -19.03 16.75
CA TYR A 191 30.86 -19.30 15.46
C TYR A 191 31.80 -18.16 15.11
N LYS A 192 33.07 -18.46 14.86
CA LYS A 192 34.04 -17.52 14.35
C LYS A 192 33.88 -17.40 12.84
N VAL A 193 33.89 -16.17 12.36
CA VAL A 193 33.71 -15.81 10.97
C VAL A 193 34.93 -15.03 10.52
N GLU A 194 35.29 -15.12 9.24
CA GLU A 194 36.36 -14.32 8.69
C GLU A 194 36.14 -12.82 8.93
N PRO A 195 37.20 -12.02 9.22
CA PRO A 195 37.08 -10.61 9.52
C PRO A 195 36.37 -9.79 8.45
N GLU A 196 36.57 -10.11 7.17
CA GLU A 196 35.96 -9.40 6.04
C GLU A 196 34.46 -9.70 5.94
N LEU A 197 34.08 -10.97 6.14
CA LEU A 197 32.68 -11.36 6.21
C LEU A 197 32.01 -10.78 7.47
N MET A 198 32.68 -10.77 8.63
CA MET A 198 32.17 -10.09 9.82
C MET A 198 32.07 -8.57 9.62
N LYS A 199 33.00 -7.95 8.88
CA LYS A 199 32.96 -6.54 8.51
C LYS A 199 31.89 -6.24 7.47
N ALA A 200 31.52 -7.17 6.59
CA ALA A 200 30.38 -7.04 5.69
C ALA A 200 29.05 -7.21 6.46
N LEU A 201 28.99 -8.16 7.39
CA LEU A 201 27.83 -8.45 8.24
C LEU A 201 27.60 -7.37 9.32
N SER A 202 28.69 -6.79 9.82
CA SER A 202 28.71 -5.65 10.75
C SER A 202 28.89 -4.31 10.04
N GLY A 203 28.90 -4.32 8.70
CA GLY A 203 29.41 -3.26 7.80
C GLY A 203 28.56 -2.01 7.68
N MET A 204 27.55 -1.93 8.52
CA MET A 204 26.87 -0.70 8.81
C MET A 204 26.62 -0.70 10.31
N SER A 205 27.23 0.24 11.02
CA SER A 205 26.83 0.59 12.38
C SER A 205 25.31 0.77 12.44
N GLN A 206 24.67 0.57 13.59
CA GLN A 206 23.21 0.80 13.72
C GLN A 206 22.81 2.22 13.30
N ALA A 207 23.73 3.19 13.37
CA ALA A 207 23.57 4.53 12.83
C ALA A 207 23.57 4.53 11.28
N GLU A 208 24.49 3.81 10.63
CA GLU A 208 24.56 3.68 9.17
C GLU A 208 23.43 2.81 8.60
N MET A 209 23.07 1.69 9.24
CA MET A 209 21.88 0.90 8.87
C MET A 209 20.60 1.70 9.12
N GLY A 210 20.53 2.43 10.24
CA GLY A 210 19.40 3.30 10.55
C GLY A 210 19.26 4.44 9.54
N MET A 211 20.38 5.04 9.13
CA MET A 211 20.44 6.10 8.12
C MET A 211 20.14 5.56 6.72
N MET A 212 20.73 4.43 6.33
CA MET A 212 20.46 3.75 5.06
C MET A 212 19.00 3.31 4.99
N MET A 213 18.48 2.64 6.02
CA MET A 213 17.06 2.26 6.07
C MET A 213 16.16 3.50 6.09
N LYS A 214 16.57 4.61 6.70
CA LYS A 214 15.83 5.88 6.64
C LYS A 214 15.82 6.46 5.23
N ILE A 215 16.92 6.36 4.48
CA ILE A 215 17.03 6.81 3.08
C ILE A 215 16.23 5.88 2.16
N ILE A 216 16.41 4.57 2.24
CA ILE A 216 15.70 3.58 1.41
C ILE A 216 14.19 3.60 1.70
N SER A 217 13.80 3.82 2.96
CA SER A 217 12.37 3.96 3.32
C SER A 217 11.77 5.31 2.97
N LEU A 218 12.57 6.35 2.72
CA LEU A 218 12.06 7.70 2.47
C LEU A 218 11.14 7.73 1.22
N PRO A 219 11.51 7.15 0.06
CA PRO A 219 10.61 7.00 -1.07
C PRO A 219 9.33 6.24 -0.75
N ALA A 220 9.42 5.09 -0.07
CA ALA A 220 8.23 4.31 0.30
C ALA A 220 7.31 5.05 1.30
N ARG A 221 7.89 5.90 2.16
CA ARG A 221 7.16 6.75 3.11
C ARG A 221 6.49 7.93 2.43
N THR A 222 7.23 8.65 1.58
CA THR A 222 6.74 9.81 0.83
C THR A 222 5.73 9.39 -0.23
N LEU A 223 5.93 8.23 -0.89
CA LEU A 223 4.97 7.71 -1.85
C LEU A 223 3.67 7.31 -1.17
N ARG A 224 3.74 6.61 -0.02
CA ARG A 224 2.54 6.27 0.76
C ARG A 224 1.82 7.52 1.23
N ALA A 225 2.51 8.44 1.89
CA ALA A 225 1.91 9.68 2.38
C ALA A 225 1.34 10.54 1.24
N GLY A 226 2.05 10.56 0.11
CA GLY A 226 1.63 11.26 -1.11
C GLY A 226 0.39 10.65 -1.72
N ALA A 227 0.36 9.33 -1.89
CA ALA A 227 -0.80 8.64 -2.46
C ALA A 227 -2.01 8.67 -1.52
N THR A 228 -1.82 8.54 -0.21
CA THR A 228 -2.91 8.56 0.77
C THR A 228 -3.38 9.96 1.16
N GLY A 229 -2.55 10.98 0.96
CA GLY A 229 -2.88 12.38 1.24
C GLY A 229 -3.62 13.10 0.12
N VAL A 230 -3.72 12.49 -1.06
CA VAL A 230 -4.45 13.03 -2.21
C VAL A 230 -5.97 13.04 -1.92
N PRO A 231 -6.66 14.18 -2.06
CA PRO A 231 -8.09 14.29 -1.76
C PRO A 231 -8.95 13.24 -2.48
N GLU A 232 -8.66 12.97 -3.76
CA GLU A 232 -9.37 11.97 -4.56
C GLU A 232 -9.24 10.57 -3.97
N PHE A 233 -8.05 10.21 -3.49
CA PHE A 233 -7.81 8.91 -2.88
C PHE A 233 -8.56 8.78 -1.54
N ILE A 234 -8.57 9.84 -0.73
CA ILE A 234 -9.29 9.87 0.56
C ILE A 234 -10.77 9.58 0.35
N VAL A 235 -11.42 10.29 -0.59
CA VAL A 235 -12.86 10.14 -0.82
C VAL A 235 -13.19 8.82 -1.55
N ARG A 236 -12.34 8.35 -2.47
CA ARG A 236 -12.51 7.02 -3.10
C ARG A 236 -12.36 5.89 -2.10
N ASN A 237 -11.40 5.97 -1.19
CA ASN A 237 -11.24 4.94 -0.17
C ASN A 237 -12.34 4.99 0.87
N ALA A 238 -12.79 6.19 1.25
CA ALA A 238 -13.97 6.36 2.09
C ALA A 238 -15.18 5.58 1.54
N TRP A 239 -15.40 5.70 0.24
CA TRP A 239 -16.45 4.99 -0.48
C TRP A 239 -16.24 3.47 -0.43
N ARG A 240 -15.04 3.00 -0.81
CA ARG A 240 -14.68 1.57 -0.80
C ARG A 240 -14.83 0.95 0.59
N ASP A 241 -14.41 1.66 1.63
CA ASP A 241 -14.47 1.22 3.02
C ASP A 241 -15.90 0.94 3.48
N GLN A 242 -16.91 1.63 2.92
CA GLN A 242 -18.32 1.36 3.27
C GLN A 242 -18.72 -0.06 2.85
N PHE A 243 -18.35 -0.47 1.64
CA PHE A 243 -18.64 -1.80 1.11
C PHE A 243 -17.82 -2.86 1.83
N THR A 244 -16.52 -2.62 2.04
CA THR A 244 -15.66 -3.53 2.79
C THR A 244 -16.19 -3.72 4.22
N ALA A 245 -16.60 -2.64 4.90
CA ALA A 245 -17.18 -2.70 6.23
C ALA A 245 -18.52 -3.45 6.26
N TYR A 246 -19.39 -3.25 5.28
CA TYR A 246 -20.63 -4.02 5.16
C TYR A 246 -20.35 -5.53 5.04
N ILE A 247 -19.50 -5.91 4.08
CA ILE A 247 -19.19 -7.29 3.77
C ILE A 247 -18.52 -7.98 4.96
N PHE A 248 -17.54 -7.34 5.60
CA PHE A 248 -16.73 -7.97 6.64
C PHE A 248 -17.22 -7.76 8.07
N SER A 249 -18.16 -6.85 8.36
CA SER A 249 -18.60 -6.59 9.74
C SER A 249 -19.31 -7.79 10.38
N LYS A 250 -18.98 -8.11 11.63
CA LYS A 250 -19.67 -9.05 12.52
C LYS A 250 -21.05 -8.55 12.93
N TYR A 251 -21.17 -7.27 13.28
CA TYR A 251 -22.41 -6.72 13.88
C TYR A 251 -23.38 -6.07 12.87
N GLY A 252 -23.14 -6.24 11.57
CA GLY A 252 -24.03 -5.75 10.51
C GLY A 252 -23.98 -4.25 10.36
N TYR A 253 -22.78 -3.73 10.09
CA TYR A 253 -22.57 -2.34 9.67
C TYR A 253 -23.41 -2.04 8.44
N LYS A 254 -24.09 -0.89 8.41
CA LYS A 254 -24.85 -0.41 7.26
C LYS A 254 -24.09 0.76 6.59
N PRO A 255 -23.65 0.61 5.32
CA PRO A 255 -23.01 1.67 4.54
C PRO A 255 -23.73 3.01 4.67
N PHE A 256 -22.98 4.09 4.86
CA PHE A 256 -23.47 5.47 4.96
C PHE A 256 -24.35 5.79 6.17
N VAL A 257 -25.25 4.89 6.58
CA VAL A 257 -26.11 5.03 7.76
C VAL A 257 -25.31 5.00 9.05
N ASP A 258 -24.40 4.03 9.21
CA ASP A 258 -23.55 3.93 10.39
C ASP A 258 -22.29 4.81 10.28
N LEU A 259 -21.92 5.28 9.07
CA LEU A 259 -20.84 6.26 8.84
C LEU A 259 -21.17 7.62 9.45
N VAL A 260 -22.38 8.14 9.17
CA VAL A 260 -22.83 9.46 9.61
C VAL A 260 -22.65 9.69 11.12
N PRO A 261 -23.21 8.85 12.02
CA PRO A 261 -23.00 9.02 13.45
C PRO A 261 -21.55 8.81 13.88
N GLY A 262 -20.77 8.02 13.12
CA GLY A 262 -19.33 7.85 13.34
C GLY A 262 -18.53 9.13 13.07
N VAL A 263 -18.83 9.82 11.96
CA VAL A 263 -18.24 11.11 11.61
C VAL A 263 -18.69 12.21 12.58
N PHE A 264 -19.96 12.25 12.96
CA PHE A 264 -20.42 13.19 14.01
C PHE A 264 -19.73 12.96 15.34
N SER A 265 -19.47 11.70 15.70
CA SER A 265 -18.73 11.37 16.92
C SER A 265 -17.28 11.82 16.83
N LEU A 266 -16.65 11.69 15.65
CA LEU A 266 -15.29 12.19 15.38
C LEU A 266 -15.20 13.73 15.48
N ILE A 267 -16.13 14.45 14.85
CA ILE A 267 -16.15 15.92 14.83
C ILE A 267 -16.52 16.47 16.21
N GLY A 268 -17.61 15.96 16.79
CA GLY A 268 -18.13 16.41 18.07
C GLY A 268 -17.36 15.89 19.28
N LYS A 269 -16.40 14.98 19.09
CA LYS A 269 -15.62 14.31 20.14
C LYS A 269 -16.49 13.89 21.33
N ASN A 270 -17.56 13.14 21.04
CA ASN A 270 -18.54 12.72 22.06
C ASN A 270 -18.07 11.46 22.83
N GLU A 271 -18.91 10.94 23.74
CA GLU A 271 -18.59 9.74 24.54
C GLU A 271 -18.17 8.54 23.67
N THR A 272 -18.83 8.32 22.52
CA THR A 272 -18.47 7.22 21.61
C THR A 272 -17.05 7.37 21.08
N PHE A 273 -16.65 8.59 20.71
CA PHE A 273 -15.27 8.88 20.29
C PHE A 273 -14.26 8.64 21.42
N PHE A 274 -14.53 9.16 22.62
CA PHE A 274 -13.61 8.98 23.75
C PHE A 274 -13.51 7.53 24.20
N ARG A 275 -14.60 6.76 24.17
CA ARG A 275 -14.57 5.32 24.47
C ARG A 275 -13.84 4.53 23.42
N TRP A 276 -14.05 4.84 22.14
CA TRP A 276 -13.28 4.25 21.05
C TRP A 276 -11.79 4.57 21.18
N GLN A 277 -11.44 5.82 21.53
CA GLN A 277 -10.07 6.24 21.75
C GLN A 277 -9.44 5.58 22.97
N ALA A 278 -10.15 5.52 24.10
CA ALA A 278 -9.72 4.87 25.34
C ALA A 278 -9.54 3.35 25.17
N ALA A 279 -10.36 2.72 24.34
CA ALA A 279 -10.19 1.32 23.95
C ALA A 279 -8.99 1.07 23.01
N GLY A 280 -8.26 2.12 22.60
CA GLY A 280 -7.08 2.02 21.74
C GLY A 280 -7.35 2.18 20.25
N GLY A 281 -8.50 2.76 19.86
CA GLY A 281 -8.90 2.94 18.46
C GLY A 281 -7.91 3.73 17.59
N ASP A 282 -7.17 4.67 18.18
CA ASP A 282 -6.15 5.47 17.48
C ASP A 282 -4.79 4.75 17.35
N GLN A 283 -4.51 3.69 18.13
CA GLN A 283 -3.18 3.08 18.21
C GLN A 283 -2.75 2.32 16.94
N ALA A 284 -3.69 1.88 16.11
CA ALA A 284 -3.41 1.22 14.83
C ALA A 284 -2.80 2.20 13.79
N MET A 285 -3.09 3.50 13.91
CA MET A 285 -2.54 4.52 13.00
C MET A 285 -1.09 4.88 13.32
N PHE A 286 -0.67 4.76 14.58
CA PHE A 286 0.70 5.10 15.01
C PHE A 286 1.75 4.09 14.56
N VAL A 287 1.35 2.84 14.28
CA VAL A 287 2.24 1.79 13.75
C VAL A 287 2.35 1.88 12.23
N SER A 288 1.36 2.46 11.54
CA SER A 288 1.30 2.54 10.08
C SER A 288 1.70 3.89 9.49
N LEU A 289 1.58 4.97 10.27
CA LEU A 289 2.04 6.30 9.91
C LEU A 289 3.20 6.68 10.83
N ASP A 290 4.41 6.70 10.26
CA ASP A 290 5.58 7.29 10.89
C ASP A 290 5.19 8.65 11.50
N ARG A 291 5.68 8.98 12.71
CA ARG A 291 5.50 10.31 13.33
C ARG A 291 5.88 11.47 12.39
N ALA A 292 6.73 11.20 11.38
CA ALA A 292 7.10 12.11 10.32
C ALA A 292 6.01 12.34 9.24
N ALA A 293 5.07 11.40 9.01
CA ALA A 293 3.93 11.60 8.11
C ALA A 293 2.94 12.65 8.67
N ASN A 294 2.85 12.77 10.00
CA ASN A 294 2.17 13.88 10.65
C ASN A 294 2.94 15.21 10.54
N GLN A 295 4.24 15.16 10.26
CA GLN A 295 5.12 16.34 10.10
C GLN A 295 5.24 16.77 8.63
N LEU A 296 5.09 15.83 7.68
CA LEU A 296 4.93 16.07 6.24
C LEU A 296 3.46 16.29 5.85
N ALA A 297 2.60 16.59 6.83
CA ALA A 297 1.39 17.38 6.60
C ALA A 297 1.79 18.81 6.21
N LEU A 298 2.52 18.92 5.09
CA LEU A 298 2.78 20.13 4.32
C LEU A 298 1.48 20.86 4.01
N GLN A 299 0.32 20.18 4.08
CA GLN A 299 -0.98 20.80 4.00
C GLN A 299 -1.18 21.89 5.06
N ASP A 300 -0.83 21.70 6.34
CA ASP A 300 -1.18 22.71 7.35
C ASP A 300 -0.24 23.93 7.33
N VAL A 301 1.01 23.73 6.87
CA VAL A 301 2.02 24.79 6.74
C VAL A 301 1.93 25.52 5.39
N LEU A 302 1.69 24.81 4.28
CA LEU A 302 1.50 25.41 2.95
C LEU A 302 0.09 26.01 2.79
N ALA A 303 -0.97 25.39 3.36
CA ALA A 303 -2.32 25.96 3.31
C ALA A 303 -2.45 27.25 4.11
N LYS A 304 -1.67 27.41 5.18
CA LYS A 304 -1.64 28.65 5.97
C LYS A 304 -0.74 29.73 5.36
N ARG A 305 0.29 29.38 4.59
CA ARG A 305 1.26 30.36 4.05
C ARG A 305 1.14 30.69 2.56
N ILE A 306 0.54 29.84 1.71
CA ILE A 306 0.64 30.01 0.24
C ILE A 306 -0.71 30.29 -0.45
N GLY A 307 -1.85 30.07 0.20
CA GLY A 307 -3.14 30.54 -0.35
C GLY A 307 -3.50 29.99 -1.75
N ALA A 308 -2.98 28.81 -2.13
CA ALA A 308 -3.18 28.23 -3.46
C ALA A 308 -4.68 27.99 -3.79
N PRO A 309 -5.14 28.22 -5.03
CA PRO A 309 -6.54 28.07 -5.46
C PRO A 309 -7.11 26.67 -5.22
N SER A 310 -6.33 25.60 -5.40
CA SER A 310 -6.74 24.20 -5.21
C SER A 310 -7.04 23.85 -3.73
N VAL A 311 -6.24 24.40 -2.80
CA VAL A 311 -6.46 24.27 -1.36
C VAL A 311 -7.66 25.11 -0.89
N ARG A 312 -7.84 26.28 -1.51
CA ARG A 312 -9.01 27.14 -1.29
C ARG A 312 -10.28 26.48 -1.82
N ALA A 313 -10.23 25.79 -2.96
CA ALA A 313 -11.32 25.00 -3.52
C ALA A 313 -11.70 23.83 -2.59
N PHE A 314 -10.72 23.07 -2.08
CA PHE A 314 -10.99 22.02 -1.09
C PHE A 314 -11.65 22.59 0.18
N ARG A 315 -11.16 23.72 0.69
CA ARG A 315 -11.75 24.41 1.86
C ARG A 315 -13.14 24.98 1.57
N ASN A 316 -13.38 25.48 0.36
CA ASN A 316 -14.65 26.06 -0.06
C ASN A 316 -15.69 24.98 -0.40
N ILE A 317 -15.30 23.80 -0.86
CA ILE A 317 -16.17 22.63 -0.95
C ILE A 317 -16.58 22.19 0.46
N ILE A 318 -15.62 22.14 1.40
CA ILE A 318 -15.90 21.81 2.81
C ILE A 318 -16.82 22.85 3.47
N LYS A 319 -16.68 24.14 3.15
CA LYS A 319 -17.46 25.23 3.77
C LYS A 319 -18.76 25.57 3.04
N GLY A 320 -18.80 25.50 1.72
CA GLY A 320 -19.91 25.92 0.85
C GLY A 320 -21.04 24.90 0.74
N THR A 321 -20.80 23.65 1.15
CA THR A 321 -21.78 22.55 1.07
C THR A 321 -22.52 22.31 2.40
N ALA A 322 -22.35 23.19 3.39
CA ALA A 322 -22.94 23.06 4.73
C ALA A 322 -24.48 23.14 4.78
N LYS A 323 -25.16 23.36 3.64
CA LYS A 323 -26.63 23.44 3.52
C LYS A 323 -27.22 22.59 2.38
N SER A 324 -26.48 21.63 1.80
CA SER A 324 -26.90 20.88 0.59
C SER A 324 -27.10 19.37 0.85
N PRO A 325 -27.98 18.68 0.08
CA PRO A 325 -28.19 17.21 0.11
C PRO A 325 -26.95 16.35 -0.19
N LEU A 326 -25.80 16.96 -0.52
CA LEU A 326 -24.51 16.29 -0.74
C LEU A 326 -23.74 15.96 0.56
N PHE A 327 -24.39 16.04 1.73
CA PHE A 327 -23.82 15.75 3.06
C PHE A 327 -23.07 14.41 3.17
N PRO A 328 -23.49 13.29 2.53
CA PRO A 328 -22.72 12.05 2.52
C PRO A 328 -21.32 12.21 1.92
N LEU A 329 -21.15 13.03 0.87
CA LEU A 329 -19.85 13.28 0.25
C LEU A 329 -18.90 14.08 1.18
N GLN A 330 -19.46 14.97 2.02
CA GLN A 330 -18.70 15.69 3.03
C GLN A 330 -18.25 14.77 4.17
N ALA A 331 -19.09 13.82 4.61
CA ALA A 331 -18.71 12.79 5.58
C ALA A 331 -17.57 11.89 5.05
N LEU A 332 -17.57 11.60 3.75
CA LEU A 332 -16.48 10.86 3.09
C LEU A 332 -15.17 11.68 3.02
N SER A 333 -15.21 13.01 2.97
CA SER A 333 -14.00 13.85 2.91
C SER A 333 -13.43 14.26 4.28
N SER A 334 -14.25 14.28 5.34
CA SER A 334 -13.90 14.93 6.62
C SER A 334 -13.17 14.03 7.62
N GLY A 335 -13.15 12.72 7.40
CA GLY A 335 -12.53 11.76 8.34
C GLY A 335 -13.04 10.33 8.15
N SER A 336 -13.08 9.85 6.90
CA SER A 336 -13.79 8.63 6.51
C SER A 336 -13.30 7.34 7.14
N GLU A 337 -11.99 7.12 7.24
CA GLU A 337 -11.44 5.88 7.84
C GLU A 337 -11.81 5.82 9.33
N LYS A 338 -11.54 6.91 10.07
CA LYS A 338 -11.90 7.00 11.49
C LYS A 338 -13.41 6.99 11.69
N GLY A 339 -14.17 7.70 10.86
CA GLY A 339 -15.63 7.72 10.89
C GLY A 339 -16.24 6.34 10.67
N THR A 340 -15.72 5.57 9.71
CA THR A 340 -16.15 4.18 9.46
C THR A 340 -15.83 3.29 10.64
N ARG A 341 -14.61 3.39 11.21
CA ARG A 341 -14.21 2.63 12.41
C ARG A 341 -15.03 3.00 13.66
N ILE A 342 -15.32 4.28 13.88
CA ILE A 342 -16.17 4.73 14.99
C ILE A 342 -17.61 4.26 14.77
N GLY A 343 -18.09 4.25 13.52
CA GLY A 343 -19.39 3.68 13.16
C GLY A 343 -19.47 2.18 13.46
N LEU A 344 -18.45 1.42 13.08
CA LEU A 344 -18.31 -0.01 13.43
C LEU A 344 -18.28 -0.23 14.94
N PHE A 345 -17.49 0.56 15.67
CA PHE A 345 -17.41 0.52 17.13
C PHE A 345 -18.78 0.78 17.74
N ARG A 346 -19.45 1.88 17.34
CA ARG A 346 -20.80 2.23 17.80
C ARG A 346 -21.80 1.11 17.52
N LYS A 347 -21.74 0.51 16.32
CA LYS A 347 -22.64 -0.58 15.94
C LYS A 347 -22.44 -1.82 16.81
N ALA A 348 -21.19 -2.20 17.05
CA ALA A 348 -20.85 -3.29 17.96
C ALA A 348 -21.33 -3.01 19.40
N LYS A 349 -21.14 -1.77 19.89
CA LYS A 349 -21.64 -1.32 21.20
C LYS A 349 -23.16 -1.43 21.32
N ILE A 350 -23.91 -0.98 20.30
CA ILE A 350 -25.38 -1.08 20.27
C ILE A 350 -25.83 -2.55 20.29
N LYS A 351 -25.04 -3.45 19.69
CA LYS A 351 -25.29 -4.90 19.71
C LYS A 351 -24.75 -5.61 20.96
N GLY A 352 -24.33 -4.86 21.99
CA GLY A 352 -23.95 -5.41 23.30
C GLY A 352 -22.46 -5.78 23.46
N ALA A 353 -21.60 -5.49 22.47
CA ALA A 353 -20.17 -5.79 22.58
C ALA A 353 -19.47 -4.97 23.69
N SER A 354 -18.40 -5.53 24.28
CA SER A 354 -17.53 -4.75 25.17
C SER A 354 -16.79 -3.65 24.40
N ASP A 355 -16.18 -2.69 25.09
CA ASP A 355 -15.44 -1.61 24.41
C ASP A 355 -14.26 -2.17 23.61
N ILE A 356 -13.61 -3.21 24.11
CA ILE A 356 -12.47 -3.81 23.41
C ILE A 356 -12.93 -4.77 22.32
N GLU A 357 -14.03 -5.51 22.49
CA GLU A 357 -14.60 -6.30 21.40
C GLU A 357 -15.07 -5.39 20.26
N ALA A 358 -15.71 -4.27 20.58
CA ALA A 358 -16.11 -3.25 19.60
C ALA A 358 -14.90 -2.60 18.92
N MET A 359 -13.79 -2.40 19.64
CA MET A 359 -12.54 -1.89 19.08
C MET A 359 -11.86 -2.93 18.18
N PHE A 360 -11.82 -4.21 18.57
CA PHE A 360 -11.30 -5.28 17.74
C PHE A 360 -12.11 -5.42 16.46
N GLU A 361 -13.43 -5.35 16.54
CA GLU A 361 -14.30 -5.35 15.36
C GLU A 361 -14.00 -4.16 14.45
N ALA A 362 -13.95 -2.95 15.00
CA ALA A 362 -13.69 -1.73 14.25
C ALA A 362 -12.33 -1.79 13.54
N ARG A 363 -11.33 -2.39 14.17
CA ARG A 363 -9.99 -2.56 13.59
C ARG A 363 -9.94 -3.68 12.55
N ASP A 364 -10.46 -4.86 12.88
CA ASP A 364 -10.36 -6.09 12.09
C ASP A 364 -11.27 -6.12 10.86
N THR A 365 -12.29 -5.26 10.83
CA THR A 365 -13.22 -5.15 9.70
C THR A 365 -12.66 -4.27 8.58
N THR A 366 -11.89 -3.25 8.95
CA THR A 366 -11.06 -2.49 8.00
C THR A 366 -9.66 -3.10 7.93
N LEU A 367 -8.79 -2.67 7.02
CA LEU A 367 -7.40 -3.13 7.00
C LEU A 367 -6.69 -2.78 8.32
N ASP A 368 -6.30 -3.79 9.13
CA ASP A 368 -5.51 -3.59 10.35
C ASP A 368 -4.03 -3.53 10.01
N PHE A 369 -3.55 -2.32 9.73
CA PHE A 369 -2.16 -2.06 9.36
C PHE A 369 -1.14 -2.38 10.46
N GLY A 370 -1.58 -2.57 11.71
CA GLY A 370 -0.72 -2.92 12.84
C GLY A 370 -0.40 -4.41 12.93
N ARG A 371 -1.11 -5.26 12.19
CA ARG A 371 -0.84 -6.71 12.12
C ARG A 371 0.16 -6.97 10.99
N MET A 372 1.38 -7.35 11.35
CA MET A 372 2.46 -7.64 10.40
C MET A 372 3.33 -8.79 10.92
N GLY A 373 3.74 -9.67 10.02
CA GLY A 373 4.83 -10.61 10.27
C GLY A 373 6.19 -9.90 10.26
N LEU A 374 7.22 -10.59 10.76
CA LEU A 374 8.58 -10.05 10.87
C LEU A 374 9.16 -9.59 9.52
N PHE A 375 9.08 -10.45 8.51
CA PHE A 375 9.52 -10.16 7.14
C PHE A 375 8.71 -9.01 6.53
N SER A 376 7.38 -9.06 6.64
CA SER A 376 6.48 -8.02 6.13
C SER A 376 6.75 -6.65 6.75
N THR A 377 7.18 -6.61 8.02
CA THR A 377 7.53 -5.35 8.72
C THR A 377 8.77 -4.67 8.13
N VAL A 378 9.79 -5.45 7.74
CA VAL A 378 11.01 -4.91 7.12
C VAL A 378 10.72 -4.49 5.68
N TYR A 379 10.04 -5.36 4.94
CA TYR A 379 9.78 -5.15 3.52
C TYR A 379 8.78 -4.00 3.27
N ASN A 380 7.74 -3.85 4.10
CA ASN A 380 6.80 -2.73 4.02
C ASN A 380 7.43 -1.35 4.31
N ARG A 381 8.64 -1.29 4.90
CA ARG A 381 9.38 -0.02 5.06
C ARG A 381 9.97 0.47 3.75
N ILE A 382 10.31 -0.44 2.83
CA ILE A 382 11.01 -0.14 1.58
C ILE A 382 10.11 -0.28 0.35
N THR A 383 8.97 -0.96 0.51
CA THR A 383 7.96 -1.14 -0.54
C THR A 383 6.62 -0.60 -0.07
N ALA A 384 6.16 0.47 -0.72
CA ALA A 384 4.87 1.08 -0.46
C ALA A 384 3.72 0.07 -0.65
N PHE A 385 2.71 0.14 0.22
CA PHE A 385 1.46 -0.63 0.16
C PHE A 385 1.57 -2.16 0.23
N PHE A 386 2.78 -2.73 0.40
CA PHE A 386 2.98 -4.18 0.53
C PHE A 386 2.09 -4.81 1.61
N ASN A 387 2.12 -4.25 2.83
CA ASN A 387 1.30 -4.79 3.92
C ASN A 387 -0.20 -4.61 3.66
N ALA A 388 -0.60 -3.50 3.03
CA ALA A 388 -2.01 -3.25 2.74
C ALA A 388 -2.58 -4.31 1.79
N ASN A 389 -1.84 -4.67 0.73
CA ASN A 389 -2.25 -5.69 -0.23
C ASN A 389 -2.30 -7.08 0.42
N MET A 390 -1.27 -7.44 1.18
CA MET A 390 -1.21 -8.73 1.88
C MET A 390 -2.34 -8.91 2.90
N GLN A 391 -2.63 -7.86 3.68
CA GLN A 391 -3.68 -7.88 4.70
C GLN A 391 -5.08 -7.87 4.09
N GLY A 392 -5.29 -7.19 2.96
CA GLY A 392 -6.56 -7.23 2.24
C GLY A 392 -6.93 -8.65 1.83
N THR A 393 -5.97 -9.39 1.27
CA THR A 393 -6.16 -10.78 0.87
C THR A 393 -6.33 -11.73 2.06
N GLU A 394 -5.47 -11.62 3.09
CA GLU A 394 -5.59 -12.44 4.31
C GLU A 394 -6.95 -12.25 4.98
N THR A 395 -7.39 -11.00 5.15
CA THR A 395 -8.63 -10.70 5.86
C THR A 395 -9.82 -11.21 5.06
N ALA A 396 -9.83 -11.03 3.73
CA ALA A 396 -10.85 -11.62 2.88
C ALA A 396 -10.95 -13.15 3.09
N VAL A 397 -9.83 -13.87 2.91
CA VAL A 397 -9.79 -15.34 3.09
C VAL A 397 -10.28 -15.76 4.48
N ARG A 398 -9.80 -15.09 5.53
CA ARG A 398 -10.21 -15.39 6.92
C ARG A 398 -11.69 -15.12 7.13
N LYS A 399 -12.25 -13.99 6.67
CA LYS A 399 -13.68 -13.69 6.85
C LYS A 399 -14.57 -14.69 6.09
N PHE A 400 -14.19 -15.11 4.87
CA PHE A 400 -14.89 -16.17 4.16
C PHE A 400 -14.83 -17.52 4.86
N LYS A 401 -13.68 -17.90 5.46
CA LYS A 401 -13.57 -19.13 6.25
C LYS A 401 -14.42 -19.12 7.52
N VAL A 402 -14.45 -17.99 8.23
CA VAL A 402 -15.14 -17.88 9.52
C VAL A 402 -16.65 -17.66 9.35
N ARG A 403 -17.07 -16.90 8.32
CA ARG A 403 -18.49 -16.56 8.06
C ARG A 403 -18.82 -16.65 6.56
N PRO A 404 -18.75 -17.84 5.94
CA PRO A 404 -18.90 -17.98 4.49
C PRO A 404 -20.25 -17.46 4.01
N PHE A 405 -21.35 -17.93 4.59
CA PHE A 405 -22.69 -17.58 4.12
C PHE A 405 -22.99 -16.08 4.21
N ILE A 406 -22.74 -15.46 5.37
CA ILE A 406 -23.02 -14.03 5.59
C ILE A 406 -22.12 -13.17 4.71
N THR A 407 -20.82 -13.47 4.64
CA THR A 407 -19.84 -12.68 3.86
C THR A 407 -20.18 -12.77 2.37
N THR A 408 -20.46 -13.96 1.85
CA THR A 408 -20.86 -14.16 0.44
C THR A 408 -22.18 -13.48 0.12
N THR A 409 -23.22 -13.65 0.94
CA THR A 409 -24.53 -13.01 0.69
C THR A 409 -24.43 -11.49 0.66
N ARG A 410 -23.61 -10.91 1.55
CA ARG A 410 -23.36 -9.47 1.55
C ARG A 410 -22.53 -9.01 0.35
N ALA A 411 -21.51 -9.78 -0.06
CA ALA A 411 -20.75 -9.48 -1.26
C ALA A 411 -21.64 -9.52 -2.52
N ILE A 412 -22.46 -10.55 -2.68
CA ILE A 412 -23.39 -10.68 -3.81
C ILE A 412 -24.40 -9.52 -3.81
N SER A 413 -25.07 -9.26 -2.68
CA SER A 413 -26.11 -8.22 -2.61
C SER A 413 -25.56 -6.81 -2.80
N SER A 414 -24.34 -6.52 -2.34
CA SER A 414 -23.76 -5.17 -2.43
C SER A 414 -22.88 -4.94 -3.66
N LEU A 415 -22.36 -5.99 -4.31
CA LEU A 415 -21.44 -5.87 -5.43
C LEU A 415 -21.99 -6.52 -6.70
N THR A 416 -22.34 -7.81 -6.64
CA THR A 416 -22.77 -8.57 -7.82
C THR A 416 -24.09 -8.08 -8.39
N ILE A 417 -25.12 -7.94 -7.57
CA ILE A 417 -26.46 -7.51 -8.04
C ILE A 417 -26.40 -6.11 -8.68
N PRO A 418 -25.80 -5.08 -8.04
CA PRO A 418 -25.64 -3.78 -8.69
C PRO A 418 -24.81 -3.84 -9.97
N THR A 419 -23.78 -4.69 -10.03
CA THR A 419 -22.96 -4.85 -11.24
C THR A 419 -23.78 -5.42 -12.39
N ILE A 420 -24.56 -6.48 -12.15
CA ILE A 420 -25.44 -7.07 -13.16
C ILE A 420 -26.46 -6.03 -13.64
N ALA A 421 -27.13 -5.34 -12.72
CA ALA A 421 -28.12 -4.33 -13.06
C ALA A 421 -27.53 -3.20 -13.92
N LEU A 422 -26.35 -2.71 -13.54
CA LEU A 422 -25.66 -1.64 -14.27
C LEU A 422 -25.15 -2.11 -15.62
N TYR A 423 -24.61 -3.33 -15.71
CA TYR A 423 -24.19 -3.92 -16.98
C TYR A 423 -25.37 -4.04 -17.95
N LEU A 424 -26.50 -4.61 -17.49
CA LEU A 424 -27.70 -4.77 -18.32
C LEU A 424 -28.27 -3.43 -18.80
N HIS A 425 -28.18 -2.38 -17.97
CA HIS A 425 -28.59 -1.04 -18.35
C HIS A 425 -27.64 -0.42 -19.41
N ASN A 426 -26.34 -0.66 -19.29
CA ASN A 426 -25.34 0.01 -20.10
C ASN A 426 -24.88 -0.76 -21.36
N LYS A 427 -25.13 -2.08 -21.45
CA LYS A 427 -24.52 -2.95 -22.48
C LYS A 427 -24.73 -2.48 -23.92
N ASP A 428 -25.84 -1.80 -24.19
CA ASP A 428 -26.19 -1.30 -25.53
C ASP A 428 -25.78 0.16 -25.76
N ASN A 429 -25.30 0.85 -24.73
CA ASN A 429 -24.94 2.27 -24.81
C ASN A 429 -23.57 2.45 -25.53
N PRO A 430 -23.50 3.24 -26.64
CA PRO A 430 -22.25 3.44 -27.37
C PRO A 430 -21.12 4.05 -26.55
N ARG A 431 -21.43 4.98 -25.64
CA ARG A 431 -20.43 5.61 -24.76
C ARG A 431 -19.89 4.60 -23.75
N TYR A 432 -20.72 3.69 -23.27
CA TYR A 432 -20.26 2.60 -22.40
C TYR A 432 -19.30 1.66 -23.13
N LYS A 433 -19.61 1.28 -24.37
CA LYS A 433 -18.74 0.42 -25.19
C LYS A 433 -17.36 1.04 -25.38
N GLU A 434 -17.29 2.35 -25.61
CA GLU A 434 -16.04 3.09 -25.77
C GLU A 434 -15.24 3.31 -24.48
N LEU A 435 -15.80 3.06 -23.28
CA LEU A 435 -15.01 3.16 -22.06
C LEU A 435 -13.87 2.13 -22.05
N PRO A 436 -12.61 2.52 -21.74
CA PRO A 436 -11.49 1.60 -21.63
C PRO A 436 -11.75 0.48 -20.61
N GLN A 437 -11.24 -0.72 -20.91
CA GLN A 437 -11.50 -1.90 -20.09
C GLN A 437 -11.04 -1.71 -18.64
N TRP A 438 -9.83 -1.18 -18.41
CA TRP A 438 -9.34 -0.92 -17.05
C TRP A 438 -10.29 -0.05 -16.21
N ARG A 439 -11.04 0.86 -16.85
CA ARG A 439 -12.00 1.74 -16.17
C ARG A 439 -13.28 0.99 -15.82
N LYS A 440 -13.78 0.14 -16.73
CA LYS A 440 -14.85 -0.81 -16.44
C LYS A 440 -14.46 -1.73 -15.28
N ASP A 441 -13.21 -2.18 -15.25
CA ASP A 441 -12.71 -3.12 -14.24
C ASP A 441 -12.59 -2.55 -12.83
N ILE A 442 -12.41 -1.24 -12.68
CA ILE A 442 -12.20 -0.63 -11.35
C ILE A 442 -13.30 0.34 -10.92
N PHE A 443 -14.24 0.68 -11.81
CA PHE A 443 -15.38 1.56 -11.53
C PHE A 443 -16.72 0.97 -12.00
N TRP A 444 -17.77 1.23 -11.25
CA TRP A 444 -19.14 1.20 -11.76
C TRP A 444 -19.42 2.51 -12.49
N ASN A 445 -19.68 2.43 -13.79
CA ASN A 445 -19.89 3.60 -14.64
C ASN A 445 -21.38 3.79 -14.89
N PHE A 446 -21.94 4.89 -14.39
CA PHE A 446 -23.29 5.33 -14.71
C PHE A 446 -23.18 6.24 -15.92
N VAL A 447 -23.64 5.74 -17.07
CA VAL A 447 -23.59 6.45 -18.33
C VAL A 447 -24.99 7.01 -18.58
N PRO A 448 -25.19 8.33 -18.46
CA PRO A 448 -26.49 8.92 -18.74
C PRO A 448 -26.84 8.78 -20.23
N ASP A 449 -28.13 8.66 -20.54
CA ASP A 449 -28.63 8.66 -21.92
C ASP A 449 -28.42 9.99 -22.64
N ASN A 450 -28.21 11.08 -21.89
CA ASN A 450 -27.85 12.38 -22.45
C ASN A 450 -26.34 12.43 -22.74
N ASP A 451 -25.98 12.58 -24.01
CA ASP A 451 -24.60 12.66 -24.50
C ASP A 451 -23.81 13.85 -23.93
N GLU A 452 -24.48 14.93 -23.51
CA GLU A 452 -23.83 16.07 -22.86
C GLU A 452 -23.55 15.85 -21.36
N ALA A 453 -24.22 14.87 -20.75
CA ALA A 453 -24.08 14.62 -19.31
C ALA A 453 -22.80 13.82 -19.02
N THR A 454 -22.09 14.23 -17.97
CA THR A 454 -20.84 13.59 -17.55
C THR A 454 -21.11 12.19 -17.00
N ILE A 455 -20.28 11.21 -17.40
CA ILE A 455 -20.31 9.84 -16.87
C ILE A 455 -19.87 9.86 -15.40
N ILE A 456 -20.71 9.29 -14.52
CA ILE A 456 -20.39 9.16 -13.10
C ILE A 456 -19.73 7.79 -12.88
N SER A 457 -18.50 7.77 -12.37
CA SER A 457 -17.71 6.56 -12.13
C SER A 457 -17.52 6.34 -10.62
N LEU A 458 -18.20 5.36 -10.04
CA LEU A 458 -18.06 5.01 -8.62
C LEU A 458 -17.02 3.89 -8.43
N PRO A 459 -15.98 4.07 -7.60
CA PRO A 459 -14.91 3.10 -7.50
C PRO A 459 -15.41 1.79 -6.87
N LYS A 460 -15.13 0.67 -7.55
CA LYS A 460 -15.34 -0.66 -6.98
C LYS A 460 -14.37 -0.85 -5.78
N PRO A 461 -14.77 -1.60 -4.73
CA PRO A 461 -13.84 -2.05 -3.69
C PRO A 461 -12.70 -2.87 -4.29
N PHE A 462 -11.58 -3.05 -3.58
CA PHE A 462 -10.39 -3.77 -4.07
C PHE A 462 -10.66 -5.25 -4.40
N LEU A 463 -10.06 -6.20 -3.69
CA LEU A 463 -10.21 -7.64 -3.98
C LEU A 463 -11.68 -8.08 -4.12
N MET A 464 -12.60 -7.50 -3.34
CA MET A 464 -14.02 -7.84 -3.39
C MET A 464 -14.74 -7.29 -4.60
N GLY A 465 -14.43 -6.08 -5.04
CA GLY A 465 -15.00 -5.54 -6.27
C GLY A 465 -14.49 -6.28 -7.50
N GLN A 466 -13.24 -6.72 -7.48
CA GLN A 466 -12.70 -7.58 -8.55
C GLN A 466 -13.41 -8.93 -8.60
N LEU A 467 -13.51 -9.64 -7.47
CA LEU A 467 -14.08 -10.99 -7.43
C LEU A 467 -15.60 -11.05 -7.69
N PHE A 468 -16.37 -10.12 -7.11
CA PHE A 468 -17.84 -10.15 -7.14
C PHE A 468 -18.46 -9.12 -8.09
N GLY A 469 -17.66 -8.21 -8.64
CA GLY A 469 -18.09 -7.22 -9.63
C GLY A 469 -17.43 -7.48 -10.97
N THR A 470 -16.14 -7.19 -11.09
CA THR A 470 -15.40 -7.25 -12.36
C THR A 470 -15.43 -8.64 -12.99
N SER A 471 -15.15 -9.72 -12.26
CA SER A 471 -15.26 -11.07 -12.81
C SER A 471 -16.66 -11.37 -13.37
N VAL A 472 -17.71 -10.85 -12.73
CA VAL A 472 -19.10 -11.01 -13.21
C VAL A 472 -19.31 -10.20 -14.49
N GLU A 473 -18.81 -8.98 -14.53
CA GLU A 473 -18.88 -8.12 -15.72
C GLU A 473 -18.15 -8.74 -16.92
N HIS A 474 -16.96 -9.31 -16.72
CA HIS A 474 -16.23 -10.06 -17.74
C HIS A 474 -17.00 -11.29 -18.23
N ILE A 475 -17.61 -12.07 -17.32
CA ILE A 475 -18.44 -13.22 -17.69
C ILE A 475 -19.66 -12.77 -18.51
N LEU A 476 -20.35 -11.70 -18.09
CA LEU A 476 -21.51 -11.16 -18.82
C LEU A 476 -21.10 -10.63 -20.20
N THR A 477 -19.96 -9.95 -20.28
CA THR A 477 -19.39 -9.45 -21.54
C THR A 477 -19.05 -10.61 -22.46
N TRP A 478 -18.41 -11.66 -21.95
CA TRP A 478 -18.15 -12.88 -22.71
C TRP A 478 -19.44 -13.52 -23.23
N VAL A 479 -20.49 -13.64 -22.40
CA VAL A 479 -21.79 -14.21 -22.82
C VAL A 479 -22.46 -13.35 -23.89
N ASN A 480 -22.34 -12.02 -23.81
CA ASN A 480 -23.01 -11.10 -24.72
C ASN A 480 -22.24 -10.89 -26.04
N GLU A 481 -20.91 -10.86 -25.99
CA GLU A 481 -20.04 -10.48 -27.11
C GLU A 481 -19.26 -11.68 -27.68
N ASN A 482 -19.33 -12.87 -27.06
CA ASN A 482 -18.60 -14.08 -27.44
C ASN A 482 -17.06 -13.88 -27.51
N GLU A 483 -16.50 -12.94 -26.75
CA GLU A 483 -15.06 -12.66 -26.70
C GLU A 483 -14.34 -13.50 -25.62
N PRO A 484 -13.69 -14.64 -25.93
CA PRO A 484 -13.07 -15.52 -24.93
C PRO A 484 -11.91 -14.85 -24.16
N GLU A 485 -11.31 -13.79 -24.72
CA GLU A 485 -10.27 -12.99 -24.05
C GLU A 485 -10.78 -12.39 -22.73
N GLN A 486 -12.09 -12.14 -22.59
CA GLN A 486 -12.70 -11.64 -21.35
C GLN A 486 -12.61 -12.64 -20.19
N LEU A 487 -12.63 -13.95 -20.46
CA LEU A 487 -12.47 -14.96 -19.41
C LEU A 487 -11.00 -15.17 -19.05
N SER A 488 -10.11 -15.14 -20.04
CA SER A 488 -8.67 -15.35 -19.83
C SER A 488 -7.99 -14.16 -19.14
N SER A 489 -8.60 -12.97 -19.16
CA SER A 489 -8.13 -11.79 -18.44
C SER A 489 -8.46 -11.81 -16.94
N ILE A 490 -9.48 -12.56 -16.50
CA ILE A 490 -9.91 -12.58 -15.08
C ILE A 490 -8.76 -12.98 -14.13
N PRO A 491 -8.00 -14.07 -14.37
CA PRO A 491 -6.85 -14.41 -13.52
C PRO A 491 -5.81 -13.29 -13.46
N LYS A 492 -5.52 -12.64 -14.60
CA LYS A 492 -4.57 -11.52 -14.67
C LYS A 492 -5.06 -10.33 -13.85
N ALA A 493 -6.33 -9.92 -14.01
CA ALA A 493 -6.93 -8.83 -13.27
C ALA A 493 -6.97 -9.11 -11.75
N LEU A 494 -7.26 -10.35 -11.34
CA LEU A 494 -7.23 -10.77 -9.94
C LEU A 494 -5.80 -10.78 -9.38
N LEU A 495 -4.83 -11.27 -10.15
CA LEU A 495 -3.42 -11.25 -9.76
C LEU A 495 -2.91 -9.81 -9.62
N GLU A 496 -3.15 -8.93 -10.59
CA GLU A 496 -2.77 -7.52 -10.52
C GLU A 496 -3.46 -6.79 -9.35
N GLY A 497 -4.73 -7.10 -9.08
CA GLY A 497 -5.48 -6.54 -7.96
C GLY A 497 -5.11 -7.08 -6.57
N SER A 498 -4.38 -8.20 -6.49
CA SER A 498 -4.03 -8.88 -5.23
C SER A 498 -2.52 -9.02 -4.99
N ALA A 499 -1.69 -8.81 -6.01
CA ALA A 499 -0.25 -8.97 -5.93
C ALA A 499 0.36 -7.88 -5.04
N PRO A 500 1.16 -8.26 -4.03
CA PRO A 500 1.97 -7.29 -3.33
C PRO A 500 3.08 -6.78 -4.26
N GLY A 501 3.36 -5.47 -4.26
CA GLY A 501 4.49 -4.92 -5.00
C GLY A 501 5.79 -5.62 -4.59
N THR A 502 6.58 -6.07 -5.56
CA THR A 502 7.83 -6.83 -5.34
C THR A 502 9.09 -6.01 -5.63
N ILE A 503 8.94 -4.83 -6.22
CA ILE A 503 10.04 -3.92 -6.51
C ILE A 503 10.09 -2.85 -5.39
N PRO A 504 11.25 -2.66 -4.72
CA PRO A 504 11.42 -1.57 -3.77
C PRO A 504 11.05 -0.22 -4.39
N THR A 505 10.32 0.61 -3.64
CA THR A 505 9.77 1.88 -4.16
C THR A 505 10.87 2.84 -4.63
N ILE A 506 12.06 2.77 -4.05
CA ILE A 506 13.20 3.58 -4.48
C ILE A 506 13.67 3.23 -5.91
N ALA A 507 13.65 1.94 -6.26
CA ALA A 507 14.20 1.44 -7.51
C ALA A 507 13.23 1.64 -8.68
N LEU A 508 11.93 1.52 -8.42
CA LEU A 508 10.91 1.52 -9.47
C LEU A 508 10.99 2.74 -10.41
N PRO A 509 10.96 4.00 -9.95
CA PRO A 509 11.02 5.16 -10.87
C PRO A 509 12.37 5.32 -11.59
N ILE A 510 13.46 4.80 -11.00
CA ILE A 510 14.80 4.81 -11.62
C ILE A 510 14.84 3.82 -12.78
N ILE A 511 14.34 2.60 -12.56
CA ILE A 511 14.21 1.57 -13.58
C ILE A 511 13.29 2.08 -14.69
N GLU A 512 12.11 2.62 -14.33
CA GLU A 512 11.18 3.21 -15.28
C GLU A 512 11.85 4.27 -16.17
N ASN A 513 12.62 5.19 -15.58
CA ASN A 513 13.36 6.21 -16.31
C ASN A 513 14.51 5.64 -17.17
N SER A 514 15.16 4.57 -16.72
CA SER A 514 16.27 3.96 -17.46
C SER A 514 15.75 3.19 -18.68
N VAL A 515 14.62 2.48 -18.54
CA VAL A 515 13.98 1.76 -19.65
C VAL A 515 12.99 2.62 -20.44
N ASN A 516 12.81 3.88 -20.05
CA ASN A 516 11.85 4.82 -20.64
C ASN A 516 10.40 4.30 -20.65
N PHE A 517 9.99 3.56 -19.63
CA PHE A 517 8.67 2.92 -19.58
C PHE A 517 8.08 3.05 -18.18
N SER A 518 6.84 3.52 -18.07
CA SER A 518 6.12 3.56 -16.80
C SER A 518 5.30 2.28 -16.64
N PHE A 519 5.64 1.45 -15.65
CA PHE A 519 4.91 0.22 -15.35
C PHE A 519 3.53 0.52 -14.76
N PHE A 520 3.38 1.68 -14.10
CA PHE A 520 2.08 2.10 -13.57
C PHE A 520 1.12 2.58 -14.68
N ARG A 521 1.64 3.28 -15.69
CA ARG A 521 0.82 3.86 -16.77
C ARG A 521 0.80 3.01 -18.04
N ASP A 522 1.53 1.90 -18.03
CA ASP A 522 1.76 0.98 -19.14
C ASP A 522 2.10 1.69 -20.46
N ARG A 523 3.00 2.68 -20.39
CA ARG A 523 3.37 3.50 -21.56
C ARG A 523 4.77 4.11 -21.44
N PRO A 524 5.40 4.49 -22.57
CA PRO A 524 6.67 5.21 -22.55
C PRO A 524 6.59 6.54 -21.77
N ILE A 525 7.67 6.86 -21.05
CA ILE A 525 7.75 8.13 -20.27
C ILE A 525 8.01 9.29 -21.22
N VAL A 526 9.06 9.18 -22.03
CA VAL A 526 9.35 10.07 -23.15
C VAL A 526 8.71 9.44 -24.39
N SER A 527 7.79 10.16 -25.03
CA SER A 527 7.16 9.69 -26.25
C SER A 527 8.18 9.59 -27.39
N GLN A 528 7.97 8.64 -28.30
CA GLN A 528 8.87 8.40 -29.44
C GLN A 528 9.08 9.67 -30.30
N SER A 529 8.07 10.54 -30.39
CA SER A 529 8.12 11.79 -31.16
C SER A 529 9.17 12.79 -30.68
N VAL A 530 9.46 12.80 -29.37
CA VAL A 530 10.41 13.76 -28.77
C VAL A 530 11.66 13.06 -28.23
N GLN A 531 11.72 11.73 -28.27
CA GLN A 531 12.84 10.94 -27.76
C GLN A 531 14.17 11.23 -28.48
N GLN A 532 14.11 11.64 -29.74
CA GLN A 532 15.28 12.00 -30.55
C GLN A 532 15.82 13.41 -30.26
N LEU A 533 15.07 14.23 -29.51
CA LEU A 533 15.50 15.57 -29.12
C LEU A 533 16.54 15.50 -27.99
N PRO A 534 17.38 16.54 -27.84
CA PRO A 534 18.25 16.69 -26.67
C PRO A 534 17.47 16.49 -25.37
N PRO A 535 18.05 15.87 -24.32
CA PRO A 535 17.35 15.53 -23.09
C PRO A 535 16.48 16.66 -22.53
N GLU A 536 17.02 17.86 -22.40
CA GLU A 536 16.31 19.06 -21.89
C GLU A 536 15.07 19.46 -22.70
N MET A 537 14.95 19.03 -23.96
CA MET A 537 13.81 19.30 -24.85
C MET A 537 12.79 18.16 -24.88
N GLN A 538 13.06 17.04 -24.19
CA GLN A 538 12.17 15.88 -24.11
C GLN A 538 10.97 16.14 -23.18
N SER A 539 10.08 17.02 -23.62
CA SER A 539 8.86 17.43 -22.94
C SER A 539 7.69 17.47 -23.93
N ASN A 540 6.46 17.37 -23.41
CA ASN A 540 5.25 17.57 -24.19
C ASN A 540 4.42 18.73 -23.61
N THR A 541 3.28 19.03 -24.24
CA THR A 541 2.39 20.12 -23.80
C THR A 541 1.79 19.89 -22.41
N TYR A 542 1.79 18.65 -21.91
CA TYR A 542 1.29 18.29 -20.58
C TYR A 542 2.39 18.18 -19.52
N THR A 543 3.66 18.33 -19.90
CA THR A 543 4.78 18.37 -18.96
C THR A 543 4.79 19.71 -18.22
N SER A 544 4.86 19.66 -16.89
CA SER A 544 4.90 20.83 -16.01
C SER A 544 6.03 21.79 -16.37
N GLU A 545 5.74 23.08 -16.25
CA GLU A 545 6.70 24.15 -16.52
C GLU A 545 7.86 24.11 -15.51
N THR A 546 7.59 23.69 -14.28
CA THR A 546 8.58 23.44 -13.25
C THR A 546 9.54 22.33 -13.67
N ALA A 547 9.04 21.22 -14.22
CA ALA A 547 9.89 20.15 -14.71
C ALA A 547 10.70 20.57 -15.94
N LYS A 548 10.13 21.39 -16.83
CA LYS A 548 10.86 21.99 -17.97
C LYS A 548 11.99 22.91 -17.50
N ALA A 549 11.72 23.77 -16.53
CA ALA A 549 12.70 24.70 -15.96
C ALA A 549 13.85 23.95 -15.27
N ILE A 550 13.54 22.93 -14.46
CA ILE A 550 14.56 22.07 -13.83
C ILE A 550 15.35 21.33 -14.92
N GLY A 551 14.67 20.70 -15.88
CA GLY A 551 15.30 19.95 -16.96
C GLY A 551 16.28 20.78 -17.78
N LYS A 552 15.94 22.05 -18.06
CA LYS A 552 16.84 23.01 -18.71
C LYS A 552 18.05 23.36 -17.86
N LEU A 553 17.89 23.50 -16.54
CA LEU A 553 18.96 23.85 -15.61
C LEU A 553 20.00 22.71 -15.47
N ILE A 554 19.53 21.47 -15.34
CA ILE A 554 20.39 20.30 -15.08
C ILE A 554 20.64 19.42 -16.32
N LYS A 555 20.15 19.83 -17.49
CA LYS A 555 20.25 19.10 -18.78
C LYS A 555 19.68 17.67 -18.74
N VAL A 556 18.51 17.52 -18.13
CA VAL A 556 17.80 16.23 -17.99
C VAL A 556 16.40 16.35 -18.58
N SER A 557 15.85 15.23 -19.08
CA SER A 557 14.47 15.15 -19.58
C SER A 557 13.43 15.63 -18.57
N PRO A 558 12.65 16.68 -18.89
CA PRO A 558 11.51 17.13 -18.10
C PRO A 558 10.51 16.01 -17.80
N ALA A 559 10.18 15.16 -18.80
CA ALA A 559 9.28 14.02 -18.60
C ALA A 559 9.83 12.99 -17.59
N LYS A 560 11.14 12.76 -17.57
CA LYS A 560 11.80 11.88 -16.58
C LYS A 560 11.85 12.50 -15.18
N ILE A 561 11.96 13.83 -15.07
CA ILE A 561 11.87 14.56 -13.79
C ILE A 561 10.45 14.43 -13.21
N GLU A 562 9.43 14.59 -14.05
CA GLU A 562 8.04 14.37 -13.62
C GLU A 562 7.80 12.92 -13.21
N ASN A 563 8.36 11.95 -13.93
CA ASN A 563 8.22 10.55 -13.55
C ASN A 563 8.86 10.25 -12.19
N LEU A 564 10.03 10.84 -11.88
CA LEU A 564 10.64 10.73 -10.54
C LEU A 564 9.79 11.38 -9.46
N SER A 565 9.30 12.61 -9.72
CA SER A 565 8.43 13.33 -8.78
C SER A 565 7.18 12.51 -8.46
N ASN A 566 6.48 12.04 -9.50
CA ASN A 566 5.27 11.24 -9.34
C ASN A 566 5.57 9.84 -8.76
N GLY A 567 6.71 9.24 -9.11
CA GLY A 567 7.13 7.93 -8.64
C GLY A 567 7.55 7.87 -7.17
N TYR A 568 7.93 9.01 -6.57
CA TYR A 568 8.26 9.11 -5.15
C TYR A 568 7.22 9.83 -4.31
N PHE A 569 6.40 10.70 -4.89
CA PHE A 569 5.40 11.49 -4.15
C PHE A 569 3.95 11.21 -4.59
N ALA A 570 3.73 10.27 -5.51
CA ALA A 570 2.43 9.95 -6.10
C ALA A 570 1.70 11.23 -6.57
N GLY A 571 0.38 11.29 -6.40
CA GLY A 571 -0.43 12.45 -6.79
C GLY A 571 -0.05 13.74 -6.07
N MET A 572 0.59 13.70 -4.89
CA MET A 572 1.10 14.93 -4.24
C MET A 572 2.30 15.53 -4.98
N GLY A 573 3.09 14.71 -5.67
CA GLY A 573 4.15 15.20 -6.56
C GLY A 573 3.58 16.02 -7.71
N GLN A 574 2.50 15.51 -8.31
CA GLN A 574 1.75 16.24 -9.34
C GLN A 574 1.17 17.56 -8.80
N TYR A 575 0.49 17.55 -7.64
CA TYR A 575 -0.02 18.78 -7.04
C TYR A 575 1.08 19.79 -6.70
N ALA A 576 2.26 19.33 -6.26
CA ALA A 576 3.39 20.21 -5.97
C ALA A 576 3.93 20.87 -7.24
N LEU A 577 3.99 20.13 -8.36
CA LEU A 577 4.34 20.66 -9.67
C LEU A 577 3.28 21.66 -10.16
N GLU A 578 1.99 21.34 -10.07
CA GLU A 578 0.90 22.24 -10.46
C GLU A 578 0.91 23.56 -9.66
N VAL A 579 1.17 23.50 -8.35
CA VAL A 579 1.30 24.71 -7.50
C VAL A 579 2.55 25.51 -7.87
N SER A 580 3.65 24.84 -8.16
CA SER A 580 4.90 25.50 -8.56
C SER A 580 4.76 26.19 -9.91
N ASP A 581 4.06 25.56 -10.87
CA ASP A 581 3.75 26.14 -12.18
C ASP A 581 2.90 27.41 -12.05
N GLU A 582 1.88 27.39 -11.19
CA GLU A 582 1.05 28.57 -10.92
C GLU A 582 1.87 29.71 -10.29
N LEU A 583 2.82 29.39 -9.40
CA LEU A 583 3.74 30.39 -8.85
C LEU A 583 4.69 30.94 -9.90
N LEU A 584 5.30 30.10 -10.74
CA LEU A 584 6.18 30.54 -11.83
C LEU A 584 5.45 31.47 -12.82
N LYS A 585 4.17 31.18 -13.09
CA LYS A 585 3.28 32.02 -13.88
C LYS A 585 3.00 33.37 -13.21
N VAL A 586 2.65 33.38 -11.92
CA VAL A 586 2.36 34.61 -11.15
C VAL A 586 3.58 35.52 -11.05
N VAL A 587 4.77 34.94 -10.90
CA VAL A 587 6.05 35.69 -10.78
C VAL A 587 6.62 36.05 -12.17
N GLY A 588 5.95 35.66 -13.26
CA GLY A 588 6.34 36.01 -14.64
C GLY A 588 7.60 35.30 -15.15
N ILE A 589 8.02 34.22 -14.48
CA ILE A 589 9.20 33.41 -14.86
C ILE A 589 8.87 32.51 -16.06
N THR A 590 7.61 32.06 -16.16
CA THR A 590 7.11 31.29 -17.29
C THR A 590 5.88 31.97 -17.88
N ASP A 591 5.76 31.94 -19.20
CA ASP A 591 4.57 32.37 -19.93
C ASP A 591 3.89 31.13 -20.55
N PRO A 592 3.17 30.33 -19.72
CA PRO A 592 2.61 29.07 -20.15
C PRO A 592 1.52 29.29 -21.19
N ILE A 593 1.50 28.42 -22.19
CA ILE A 593 0.49 28.44 -23.24
C ILE A 593 -0.88 28.17 -22.59
N PRO A 594 -1.92 28.99 -22.83
CA PRO A 594 -3.24 28.80 -22.21
C PRO A 594 -3.79 27.40 -22.50
N PRO A 595 -4.09 26.57 -21.48
CA PRO A 595 -4.63 25.24 -21.70
C PRO A 595 -6.10 25.32 -22.17
N PRO A 596 -6.64 24.23 -22.75
CA PRO A 596 -8.08 24.11 -22.96
C PRO A 596 -8.86 24.26 -21.65
N ILE A 597 -10.10 24.77 -21.71
CA ILE A 597 -10.97 24.87 -20.52
C ILE A 597 -11.06 23.52 -19.81
N PRO A 598 -10.93 23.46 -18.47
CA PRO A 598 -11.03 22.21 -17.73
C PRO A 598 -12.44 21.61 -17.79
N GLU A 599 -12.51 20.29 -17.95
CA GLU A 599 -13.75 19.52 -17.82
C GLU A 599 -13.96 19.05 -16.36
N ALA A 600 -15.12 18.48 -16.03
CA ALA A 600 -15.36 17.89 -14.71
C ALA A 600 -14.29 16.85 -14.30
N ALA A 601 -13.75 16.11 -15.29
CA ALA A 601 -12.67 15.14 -15.10
C ALA A 601 -11.28 15.78 -14.90
N ASP A 602 -11.13 17.08 -15.12
CA ASP A 602 -9.92 17.85 -14.82
C ASP A 602 -9.96 18.45 -13.40
N LEU A 603 -11.15 18.56 -12.78
CA LEU A 603 -11.32 19.23 -11.49
C LEU A 603 -10.91 18.32 -10.31
N PRO A 604 -10.08 18.83 -9.37
CA PRO A 604 -9.76 18.14 -8.13
C PRO A 604 -10.99 17.66 -7.38
N VAL A 605 -10.90 16.49 -6.74
CA VAL A 605 -12.01 15.79 -6.04
C VAL A 605 -13.13 15.32 -6.98
N ILE A 606 -13.60 16.12 -7.94
CA ILE A 606 -14.67 15.74 -8.87
C ILE A 606 -14.20 14.61 -9.80
N ARG A 607 -12.98 14.71 -10.34
CA ARG A 607 -12.33 13.64 -11.13
C ARG A 607 -12.27 12.28 -10.42
N ALA A 608 -12.49 12.26 -9.10
CA ALA A 608 -12.59 11.03 -8.34
C ALA A 608 -13.81 10.18 -8.75
N PHE A 609 -14.91 10.84 -9.15
CA PHE A 609 -16.23 10.24 -9.37
C PHE A 609 -16.79 10.44 -10.78
N VAL A 610 -15.99 10.96 -11.70
CA VAL A 610 -16.41 11.14 -13.09
C VAL A 610 -15.42 10.53 -14.07
N ALA A 611 -15.90 10.14 -15.25
CA ALA A 611 -15.06 9.82 -16.38
C ALA A 611 -14.88 11.04 -17.27
N ARG A 612 -13.69 11.14 -17.88
CA ARG A 612 -13.56 11.90 -19.11
C ARG A 612 -14.32 11.16 -20.19
N GLU A 613 -14.90 11.90 -21.11
CA GLU A 613 -15.57 11.33 -22.27
C GLU A 613 -14.60 10.39 -23.02
N PRO A 614 -15.04 9.15 -23.35
CA PRO A 614 -14.18 8.15 -23.99
C PRO A 614 -13.98 8.43 -25.47
N ARG A 615 -13.13 9.42 -25.76
CA ARG A 615 -12.77 9.86 -27.12
C ARG A 615 -11.26 9.95 -27.30
N GLY A 616 -10.82 9.87 -28.56
CA GLY A 616 -9.42 9.86 -28.95
C GLY A 616 -8.64 8.72 -28.29
N PRO A 617 -7.40 8.96 -27.83
CA PRO A 617 -6.57 7.95 -27.17
C PRO A 617 -7.17 7.35 -25.89
N GLY A 618 -8.27 7.89 -25.37
CA GLY A 618 -8.96 7.37 -24.19
C GLY A 618 -10.15 6.47 -24.51
N SER A 619 -10.33 6.06 -25.77
CA SER A 619 -11.44 5.23 -26.22
C SER A 619 -11.03 3.77 -26.47
N ALA A 620 -11.90 2.83 -26.12
CA ALA A 620 -11.64 1.39 -26.24
C ALA A 620 -11.41 0.96 -27.70
N SER A 621 -12.08 1.59 -28.67
CA SER A 621 -11.86 1.32 -30.09
C SER A 621 -10.44 1.64 -30.53
N VAL A 622 -9.85 2.72 -30.02
CA VAL A 622 -8.46 3.07 -30.34
C VAL A 622 -7.49 2.06 -29.76
N ASP A 623 -7.70 1.63 -28.52
CA ASP A 623 -6.88 0.59 -27.88
C ASP A 623 -6.99 -0.76 -28.63
N LYS A 624 -8.22 -1.20 -28.96
CA LYS A 624 -8.46 -2.44 -29.73
C LYS A 624 -7.79 -2.38 -31.11
N PHE A 625 -7.87 -1.23 -31.79
CA PHE A 625 -7.20 -1.02 -33.08
C PHE A 625 -5.67 -1.18 -32.98
N PHE A 626 -5.02 -0.55 -31.99
CA PHE A 626 -3.57 -0.67 -31.84
C PHE A 626 -3.13 -2.07 -31.43
N ASN A 627 -3.89 -2.76 -30.57
CA ASN A 627 -3.62 -4.15 -30.21
C ASN A 627 -3.66 -5.07 -31.44
N ILE A 628 -4.67 -4.91 -32.32
CA ILE A 628 -4.77 -5.67 -33.57
C ILE A 628 -3.63 -5.32 -34.52
N LEU A 629 -3.28 -4.03 -34.65
CA LEU A 629 -2.17 -3.59 -35.49
C LEU A 629 -0.83 -4.20 -35.03
N ASP A 630 -0.60 -4.27 -33.71
CA ASP A 630 0.63 -4.84 -33.17
C ASP A 630 0.68 -6.36 -33.36
N LYS A 631 -0.43 -7.09 -33.11
CA LYS A 631 -0.56 -8.52 -33.48
C LYS A 631 -0.29 -8.75 -34.98
N ALA A 632 -0.88 -7.93 -35.84
CA ALA A 632 -0.68 -8.01 -37.29
C ALA A 632 0.77 -7.77 -37.71
N ARG A 633 1.47 -6.82 -37.06
CA ARG A 633 2.89 -6.54 -37.30
C ARG A 633 3.77 -7.70 -36.85
N GLU A 634 3.53 -8.23 -35.66
CA GLU A 634 4.26 -9.38 -35.10
C GLU A 634 4.11 -10.61 -35.99
N ALA A 635 2.89 -10.95 -36.40
CA ALA A 635 2.62 -12.07 -37.29
C ALA A 635 3.28 -11.88 -38.67
N THR A 636 3.21 -10.67 -39.24
CA THR A 636 3.86 -10.37 -40.54
C THR A 636 5.39 -10.46 -40.44
N ALA A 637 5.97 -9.92 -39.37
CA ALA A 637 7.41 -9.97 -39.14
C ALA A 637 7.89 -11.41 -38.90
N GLY A 638 7.17 -12.18 -38.08
CA GLY A 638 7.44 -13.59 -37.82
C GLY A 638 7.35 -14.44 -39.09
N ALA A 639 6.29 -14.28 -39.87
CA ALA A 639 6.13 -14.99 -41.14
C ALA A 639 7.25 -14.65 -42.13
N LYS A 640 7.66 -13.39 -42.20
CA LYS A 640 8.81 -12.96 -43.02
C LYS A 640 10.11 -13.65 -42.58
N LEU A 641 10.36 -13.75 -41.28
CA LEU A 641 11.55 -14.43 -40.76
C LEU A 641 11.55 -15.93 -41.07
N LEU A 642 10.38 -16.60 -40.99
CA LEU A 642 10.26 -18.03 -41.33
C LEU A 642 10.51 -18.26 -42.83
N VAL A 643 9.96 -17.42 -43.69
CA VAL A 643 10.21 -17.42 -45.14
C VAL A 643 11.69 -17.18 -45.45
N GLU A 644 12.33 -16.20 -44.80
CA GLU A 644 13.76 -15.93 -44.95
C GLU A 644 14.64 -17.08 -44.44
N ALA A 645 14.17 -17.83 -43.44
CA ALA A 645 14.81 -19.03 -42.92
C ALA A 645 14.56 -20.29 -43.77
N GLY A 646 13.77 -20.20 -44.85
CA GLY A 646 13.44 -21.30 -45.75
C GLY A 646 12.22 -22.14 -45.34
N ASP A 647 11.57 -21.81 -44.22
CA ASP A 647 10.32 -22.45 -43.77
C ASP A 647 9.10 -21.69 -44.33
N MET A 648 8.82 -21.95 -45.61
CA MET A 648 7.69 -21.33 -46.32
C MET A 648 6.35 -21.77 -45.74
N GLU A 649 6.24 -23.04 -45.32
CA GLU A 649 5.00 -23.60 -44.79
C GLU A 649 4.66 -23.02 -43.42
N GLY A 650 5.65 -22.90 -42.53
CA GLY A 650 5.50 -22.23 -41.24
C GLY A 650 5.17 -20.74 -41.38
N GLY A 651 5.76 -20.05 -42.36
CA GLY A 651 5.41 -18.66 -42.67
C GLY A 651 3.95 -18.49 -43.11
N VAL A 652 3.45 -19.36 -43.98
CA VAL A 652 2.05 -19.34 -44.44
C VAL A 652 1.08 -19.72 -43.32
N ASP A 653 1.41 -20.74 -42.53
CA ASP A 653 0.60 -21.17 -41.38
C ASP A 653 0.49 -20.05 -40.32
N MET A 654 1.59 -19.31 -40.08
CA MET A 654 1.60 -18.16 -39.17
C MET A 654 0.66 -17.04 -39.64
N LEU A 655 0.65 -16.71 -40.95
CA LEU A 655 -0.29 -15.73 -41.49
C LEU A 655 -1.75 -16.24 -41.45
N ARG A 656 -1.97 -17.53 -41.73
CA ARG A 656 -3.31 -18.13 -41.69
C ARG A 656 -3.91 -18.11 -40.28
N LYS A 657 -3.10 -18.32 -39.25
CA LYS A 657 -3.52 -18.24 -37.84
C LYS A 657 -3.78 -16.81 -37.35
N ASN A 658 -3.32 -15.80 -38.08
CA ASN A 658 -3.43 -14.38 -37.72
C ASN A 658 -3.94 -13.58 -38.94
N PRO A 659 -5.22 -13.70 -39.33
CA PRO A 659 -5.77 -13.10 -40.56
C PRO A 659 -5.61 -11.57 -40.61
N GLU A 660 -5.55 -10.89 -39.47
CA GLU A 660 -5.29 -9.45 -39.35
C GLU A 660 -3.94 -9.03 -39.99
N SER A 661 -2.99 -9.95 -40.09
CA SER A 661 -1.69 -9.73 -40.75
C SER A 661 -1.84 -9.36 -42.23
N LEU A 662 -2.89 -9.85 -42.91
CA LEU A 662 -3.17 -9.52 -44.31
C LEU A 662 -3.56 -8.05 -44.49
N LEU A 663 -4.10 -7.43 -43.44
CA LEU A 663 -4.54 -6.04 -43.42
C LEU A 663 -3.46 -5.07 -42.91
N VAL A 664 -2.26 -5.56 -42.56
CA VAL A 664 -1.21 -4.77 -41.92
C VAL A 664 -0.85 -3.48 -42.69
N LYS A 665 -0.91 -3.49 -44.03
CA LYS A 665 -0.66 -2.29 -44.86
C LYS A 665 -1.75 -1.23 -44.67
N GLY A 666 -3.02 -1.66 -44.67
CA GLY A 666 -4.19 -0.79 -44.45
C GLY A 666 -4.20 -0.22 -43.03
N LEU A 667 -3.99 -1.07 -42.03
CA LEU A 667 -3.92 -0.67 -40.61
C LEU A 667 -2.77 0.32 -40.37
N ASN A 668 -1.59 0.12 -40.97
CA ASN A 668 -0.51 1.12 -40.93
C ASN A 668 -0.87 2.44 -41.63
N GLY A 669 -1.72 2.41 -42.66
CA GLY A 669 -2.29 3.62 -43.27
C GLY A 669 -3.15 4.41 -42.29
N VAL A 670 -4.07 3.74 -41.60
CA VAL A 670 -4.93 4.32 -40.58
C VAL A 670 -4.12 4.90 -39.42
N ALA A 671 -3.13 4.15 -38.91
CA ALA A 671 -2.26 4.63 -37.83
C ALA A 671 -1.47 5.90 -38.23
N ARG A 672 -1.02 5.99 -39.49
CA ARG A 672 -0.39 7.21 -40.03
C ARG A 672 -1.36 8.39 -40.10
N ASN A 673 -2.62 8.16 -40.46
CA ASN A 673 -3.64 9.21 -40.46
C ASN A 673 -3.94 9.70 -39.04
N MET A 674 -4.10 8.79 -38.09
CA MET A 674 -4.24 9.15 -36.67
C MET A 674 -3.04 9.95 -36.17
N ALA A 675 -1.81 9.58 -36.56
CA ALA A 675 -0.61 10.34 -36.20
C ALA A 675 -0.64 11.78 -36.76
N LYS A 676 -1.13 11.99 -37.99
CA LYS A 676 -1.33 13.34 -38.56
C LYS A 676 -2.38 14.14 -37.77
N VAL A 677 -3.46 13.51 -37.34
CA VAL A 677 -4.50 14.15 -36.52
C VAL A 677 -3.94 14.54 -35.14
N ARG A 678 -3.14 13.67 -34.51
CA ARG A 678 -2.42 13.97 -33.25
C ARG A 678 -1.46 15.15 -33.42
N ALA A 679 -0.68 15.20 -34.49
CA ALA A 679 0.22 16.33 -34.77
C ALA A 679 -0.55 17.66 -34.92
N ARG A 680 -1.74 17.64 -35.54
CA ARG A 680 -2.62 18.82 -35.59
C ARG A 680 -3.13 19.21 -34.20
N LYS A 681 -3.53 18.22 -33.39
CA LYS A 681 -3.98 18.45 -32.00
C LYS A 681 -2.87 19.11 -31.17
N ASP A 682 -1.64 18.61 -31.27
CA ASP A 682 -0.49 19.18 -30.55
C ASP A 682 -0.23 20.63 -30.97
N ALA A 683 -0.29 20.94 -32.28
CA ALA A 683 -0.15 22.32 -32.77
C ALA A 683 -1.25 23.27 -32.25
N ILE A 684 -2.48 22.79 -32.07
CA ILE A 684 -3.59 23.58 -31.50
C ILE A 684 -3.36 23.82 -30.00
N LEU A 685 -2.89 22.80 -29.27
CA LEU A 685 -2.55 22.91 -27.85
C LEU A 685 -1.43 23.93 -27.64
N GLU A 686 -0.43 23.96 -28.54
CA GLU A 686 0.71 24.87 -28.52
C GLU A 686 0.40 26.30 -29.01
N SER A 687 -0.75 26.53 -29.64
CA SER A 687 -1.12 27.86 -30.14
C SER A 687 -1.36 28.87 -29.01
N ARG A 688 -0.77 30.07 -29.11
CA ARG A 688 -1.04 31.18 -28.17
C ARG A 688 -2.23 32.04 -28.56
N THR A 689 -2.73 31.91 -29.79
CA THR A 689 -3.76 32.80 -30.37
C THR A 689 -5.17 32.26 -30.24
N ILE A 690 -5.32 30.95 -30.00
CA ILE A 690 -6.64 30.30 -29.87
C ILE A 690 -7.10 30.38 -28.42
N SER A 691 -8.34 30.83 -28.20
CA SER A 691 -8.96 30.90 -26.88
C SER A 691 -9.12 29.50 -26.23
N PRO A 692 -9.06 29.37 -24.89
CA PRO A 692 -9.26 28.09 -24.19
C PRO A 692 -10.54 27.33 -24.56
N GLU A 693 -11.64 28.05 -24.78
CA GLU A 693 -12.95 27.51 -25.22
C GLU A 693 -12.80 26.82 -26.57
N ARG A 694 -12.25 27.56 -27.55
CA ARG A 694 -12.11 27.10 -28.92
C ARG A 694 -11.06 26.00 -29.03
N LYS A 695 -9.99 26.06 -28.22
CA LYS A 695 -9.02 24.97 -28.09
C LYS A 695 -9.71 23.68 -27.66
N ARG A 696 -10.56 23.73 -26.63
CA ARG A 696 -11.27 22.54 -26.12
C ARG A 696 -12.17 21.93 -27.20
N GLU A 697 -12.94 22.76 -27.89
CA GLU A 697 -13.81 22.31 -28.99
C GLU A 697 -13.02 21.64 -30.13
N ILE A 698 -11.94 22.27 -30.60
CA ILE A 698 -11.11 21.70 -31.67
C ILE A 698 -10.45 20.40 -31.22
N VAL A 699 -9.92 20.35 -29.99
CA VAL A 699 -9.29 19.14 -29.44
C VAL A 699 -10.31 18.00 -29.35
N ASN A 700 -11.53 18.27 -28.89
CA ASN A 700 -12.60 17.27 -28.82
C ASN A 700 -12.93 16.72 -30.21
N ASN A 701 -13.13 17.58 -31.20
CA ASN A 701 -13.42 17.16 -32.58
C ASN A 701 -12.28 16.32 -33.20
N LEU A 702 -11.02 16.66 -32.90
CA LEU A 702 -9.87 15.88 -33.37
C LEU A 702 -9.78 14.52 -32.66
N ASP A 703 -10.12 14.45 -31.37
CA ASP A 703 -10.19 13.20 -30.62
C ASP A 703 -11.34 12.31 -31.14
N ASP A 704 -12.49 12.88 -31.46
CA ASP A 704 -13.62 12.15 -32.08
C ASP A 704 -13.23 11.58 -33.45
N LEU A 705 -12.52 12.35 -34.27
CA LEU A 705 -11.98 11.86 -35.54
C LEU A 705 -11.01 10.69 -35.37
N ILE A 706 -10.16 10.72 -34.33
CA ILE A 706 -9.27 9.59 -34.02
C ILE A 706 -10.08 8.34 -33.65
N THR A 707 -11.10 8.49 -32.81
CA THR A 707 -11.97 7.37 -32.43
C THR A 707 -12.73 6.81 -33.63
N GLU A 708 -13.26 7.67 -34.50
CA GLU A 708 -13.99 7.24 -35.70
C GLU A 708 -13.10 6.50 -36.70
N LEU A 709 -11.87 6.98 -36.92
CA LEU A 709 -10.87 6.27 -37.74
C LEU A 709 -10.57 4.87 -37.19
N ALA A 710 -10.55 4.70 -35.86
CA ALA A 710 -10.33 3.40 -35.25
C ALA A 710 -11.52 2.47 -35.46
N LYS A 711 -12.75 2.95 -35.23
CA LYS A 711 -13.98 2.19 -35.43
C LYS A 711 -14.11 1.69 -36.88
N GLN A 712 -13.88 2.56 -37.85
CA GLN A 712 -13.95 2.20 -39.27
C GLN A 712 -12.91 1.12 -39.62
N ALA A 713 -11.71 1.21 -39.05
CA ALA A 713 -10.69 0.18 -39.26
C ALA A 713 -11.08 -1.16 -38.62
N LEU A 714 -11.69 -1.16 -37.43
CA LEU A 714 -12.16 -2.38 -36.76
C LEU A 714 -13.27 -3.08 -37.55
N ILE A 715 -14.22 -2.33 -38.11
CA ILE A 715 -15.28 -2.89 -38.97
C ILE A 715 -14.67 -3.60 -40.19
N VAL A 716 -13.63 -3.02 -40.79
CA VAL A 716 -12.93 -3.65 -41.93
C VAL A 716 -12.22 -4.95 -41.50
N VAL A 717 -11.66 -4.99 -40.29
CA VAL A 717 -11.03 -6.20 -39.74
C VAL A 717 -12.08 -7.29 -39.47
N GLU A 718 -13.21 -6.93 -38.86
CA GLU A 718 -14.31 -7.86 -38.56
C GLU A 718 -14.88 -8.46 -39.85
N ASN A 719 -15.17 -7.63 -40.86
CA ASN A 719 -15.65 -8.10 -42.17
C ASN A 719 -14.66 -8.96 -42.95
N ALA A 720 -13.37 -8.90 -42.63
CA ALA A 720 -12.34 -9.72 -43.26
C ALA A 720 -12.12 -11.06 -42.52
N ALA A 721 -12.65 -11.19 -41.29
CA ALA A 721 -12.59 -12.40 -40.49
C ALA A 721 -13.80 -13.32 -40.71
N GLU A 722 -14.93 -12.75 -41.14
CA GLU A 722 -16.10 -13.47 -41.71
C GLU A 722 -15.81 -13.97 -43.14
#